data_AF-A0A8K0SY25-F1
#
_entry.id   AF-A0A8K0SY25-F1
#
_cell.length_a   1.000
_cell.length_b   1.000
_cell.length_c   1.000
_cell.angle_alpha   90.00
_cell.angle_beta   90.00
_cell.angle_gamma   90.00
#
_symmetry.space_group_name_H-M   'P 1'
#
loop_
_entity.id
_entity.type
_entity.pdbx_description
1 polymer ?
#
loop_
_entity_poly.entity_id
_entity_poly.type
_entity_poly.pdbx_seq_one_letter_code
_entity_poly.pdbx_strand_id
1 'polypeptide(L)'
;MRIPAQDLSEAALGGPIRVQGDRFVDSYGRTLSLRGFNVSGASKLPTEPNGLSHLTDGFYEHRTVTFTGRPCTLEEAPLHFRRLQTWGLPFIRLLVTWESIGHAGPDPSTDIDVEYIAYLRALIQLMPQYGLKCFVCAHQDVWSRFSGGSGAPGWTFEAAGLDIEAFTDTGAAYVHGQDELRRASGLVNANEPSGPFVWPSGYQKLAASTMATLFWAGDALAPKLQCKTPHGEVSIQKLLQDAYIEAFGRLADELSDLEACLGFEPMNEPHRGLVNLHDFHGWNYNTDLHIGYYPTFAQALALGSGYSQKVKYYVKSWPWPTRVSHKTVLDPKGRSAWLAQGLGECVWKAHGVWSWDEKTKTAKILHKDYFDVDHRPGREGQRLEWYRDCYGPFLDKFCKRVARRGSHFLSFFEPIPNEFMPPWQPKDRKPAEYIDIEPLQNMVFAPHFYDLNVLFSKQHTWMSVNVQGLSRGMLVFLALYFGPTGLRKNYRKQLGNVLKHGMASLGRVPTVIGEIGIPFDINDGSAFKTGQYDTQRDLMNALIGGMEDNQVGFTLWNYNPHNRVEYGDGWNKEDFSVVNGDDHGHETLRRDYRNKPHENDDMYRGGRVLDVIIRPYAVKTVGVPLRASWDHRTLRYELEWESEQGTRTEDGRPIETEVFIPAYHYAAHKLVVALNSESWDYDREQQTLRIRHGPGKHHLVVEIEDVQAHLVKRVALRRESGVAPSILDNVPIEVEVWLDGLNWGALMWLLVALLAVAIGFISKMAA
;
A
#
# COMPACT_ATOMS: atom_id res chain seq x y z
N MET A 1 -8.35 -36.55 -1.47
CA MET A 1 -7.04 -35.94 -1.15
C MET A 1 -7.31 -34.84 -0.12
N ARG A 2 -6.54 -34.73 0.97
CA ARG A 2 -6.79 -33.70 1.99
C ARG A 2 -6.26 -32.35 1.49
N ILE A 3 -7.02 -31.29 1.73
CA ILE A 3 -6.74 -29.94 1.21
C ILE A 3 -5.79 -29.19 2.17
N PRO A 4 -4.82 -28.39 1.66
CA PRO A 4 -3.94 -27.58 2.51
C PRO A 4 -4.67 -26.49 3.32
N ALA A 5 -4.09 -26.10 4.46
CA ALA A 5 -4.63 -25.09 5.37
C ALA A 5 -4.84 -23.75 4.66
N GLN A 6 -3.84 -23.30 3.91
CA GLN A 6 -3.84 -22.04 3.17
C GLN A 6 -4.70 -22.05 1.90
N ASP A 7 -5.32 -23.17 1.55
CA ASP A 7 -6.24 -23.21 0.41
C ASP A 7 -7.54 -22.49 0.77
N LEU A 8 -7.82 -21.39 0.07
CA LEU A 8 -9.02 -20.58 0.23
C LEU A 8 -10.07 -20.84 -0.86
N SER A 9 -9.89 -21.81 -1.76
CA SER A 9 -10.89 -22.16 -2.79
C SER A 9 -12.23 -22.53 -2.17
N GLU A 10 -13.33 -22.41 -2.91
CA GLU A 10 -14.64 -22.81 -2.35
C GLU A 10 -14.70 -24.31 -2.01
N ALA A 11 -13.93 -25.14 -2.74
CA ALA A 11 -13.77 -26.55 -2.40
C ALA A 11 -13.19 -26.76 -0.99
N ALA A 12 -12.26 -25.90 -0.55
CA ALA A 12 -11.67 -25.92 0.78
C ALA A 12 -12.58 -25.31 1.86
N LEU A 13 -13.35 -24.29 1.49
CA LEU A 13 -14.16 -23.47 2.38
C LEU A 13 -15.62 -23.90 2.49
N GLY A 14 -16.06 -24.84 1.63
CA GLY A 14 -17.45 -25.29 1.51
C GLY A 14 -18.38 -24.28 0.83
N GLY A 15 -17.83 -23.23 0.22
CA GLY A 15 -18.55 -22.11 -0.40
C GLY A 15 -17.78 -20.78 -0.25
N PRO A 16 -18.42 -19.63 -0.52
CA PRO A 16 -17.76 -18.34 -0.56
C PRO A 16 -17.33 -17.84 0.83
N ILE A 17 -16.35 -16.94 0.87
CA ILE A 17 -15.99 -16.17 2.06
C ILE A 17 -17.13 -15.18 2.35
N ARG A 18 -17.58 -15.11 3.60
CA ARG A 18 -18.64 -14.22 4.05
C ARG A 18 -18.14 -13.33 5.19
N VAL A 19 -18.88 -12.25 5.43
CA VAL A 19 -18.67 -11.36 6.58
C VAL A 19 -19.65 -11.73 7.69
N GLN A 20 -19.13 -11.90 8.92
CA GLN A 20 -19.95 -12.09 10.12
C GLN A 20 -19.43 -11.19 11.24
N GLY A 21 -20.10 -10.07 11.46
CA GLY A 21 -19.62 -9.02 12.36
C GLY A 21 -18.30 -8.46 11.85
N ASP A 22 -17.25 -8.53 12.66
CA ASP A 22 -15.89 -8.06 12.39
C ASP A 22 -14.96 -9.15 11.81
N ARG A 23 -15.51 -10.27 11.31
CA ARG A 23 -14.72 -11.42 10.86
C ARG A 23 -15.05 -11.86 9.45
N PHE A 24 -14.04 -12.35 8.74
CA PHE A 24 -14.20 -13.20 7.57
C PHE A 24 -14.46 -14.63 8.03
N VAL A 25 -15.49 -15.27 7.48
CA VAL A 25 -15.86 -16.65 7.80
C VAL A 25 -16.09 -17.48 6.55
N ASP A 26 -15.79 -18.77 6.64
CA ASP A 26 -16.14 -19.73 5.59
C ASP A 26 -17.58 -20.29 5.75
N SER A 27 -17.93 -21.27 4.91
CA SER A 27 -19.26 -21.90 4.98
C SER A 27 -19.42 -22.86 6.15
N TYR A 28 -18.33 -23.19 6.85
CA TYR A 28 -18.33 -23.97 8.08
C TYR A 28 -18.37 -23.10 9.34
N GLY A 29 -18.35 -21.77 9.20
CA GLY A 29 -18.35 -20.82 10.32
C GLY A 29 -16.98 -20.62 10.98
N ARG A 30 -15.89 -21.06 10.33
CA ARG A 30 -14.52 -20.85 10.83
C ARG A 30 -14.07 -19.42 10.53
N THR A 31 -13.40 -18.79 11.49
CA THR A 31 -12.76 -17.49 11.28
C THR A 31 -11.54 -17.65 10.36
N LEU A 32 -11.45 -16.81 9.33
CA LEU A 32 -10.35 -16.81 8.36
C LEU A 32 -9.34 -15.70 8.66
N SER A 33 -8.06 -16.04 8.67
CA SER A 33 -6.96 -15.06 8.70
C SER A 33 -6.43 -14.87 7.28
N LEU A 34 -6.83 -13.78 6.62
CA LEU A 34 -6.44 -13.49 5.24
C LEU A 34 -5.06 -12.82 5.20
N ARG A 35 -4.09 -13.45 4.54
CA ARG A 35 -2.72 -12.94 4.39
C ARG A 35 -2.24 -13.11 2.95
N GLY A 36 -1.62 -12.08 2.40
CA GLY A 36 -0.89 -12.22 1.14
C GLY A 36 -0.27 -10.94 0.62
N PHE A 37 -0.47 -10.61 -0.65
CA PHE A 37 0.29 -9.57 -1.36
C PHE A 37 -0.57 -8.67 -2.25
N ASN A 38 -0.06 -7.46 -2.44
CA ASN A 38 -0.38 -6.64 -3.59
C ASN A 38 0.29 -7.22 -4.85
N VAL A 39 -0.49 -7.44 -5.90
CA VAL A 39 -0.03 -8.03 -7.17
C VAL A 39 -0.57 -7.19 -8.32
N SER A 40 0.23 -6.41 -9.04
CA SER A 40 1.61 -6.03 -8.70
C SER A 40 1.89 -4.59 -9.11
N GLY A 41 2.97 -4.00 -8.59
CA GLY A 41 3.44 -2.68 -9.03
C GLY A 41 3.72 -2.59 -10.54
N ALA A 42 3.99 -3.71 -11.22
CA ALA A 42 4.13 -3.74 -12.68
C ALA A 42 2.82 -3.39 -13.41
N SER A 43 1.66 -3.54 -12.76
CA SER A 43 0.34 -3.26 -13.34
C SER A 43 0.01 -1.76 -13.37
N LYS A 44 0.90 -0.91 -12.81
CA LYS A 44 0.78 0.56 -12.88
C LYS A 44 1.03 1.12 -14.28
N LEU A 45 1.68 0.35 -15.17
CA LEU A 45 2.21 0.82 -16.45
C LEU A 45 1.88 -0.17 -17.58
N PRO A 46 1.64 0.34 -18.81
CA PRO A 46 1.32 -0.53 -19.94
C PRO A 46 2.46 -1.51 -20.27
N THR A 47 2.08 -2.60 -20.93
CA THR A 47 3.03 -3.56 -21.53
C THR A 47 3.55 -3.03 -22.85
N GLU A 48 2.65 -2.55 -23.72
CA GLU A 48 2.99 -1.98 -25.03
C GLU A 48 2.26 -0.65 -25.28
N PRO A 49 2.97 0.40 -25.72
CA PRO A 49 4.44 0.52 -25.68
C PRO A 49 4.95 0.34 -24.24
N ASN A 50 6.22 -0.03 -24.09
CA ASN A 50 6.78 -0.35 -22.78
C ASN A 50 6.66 0.84 -21.82
N GLY A 51 5.77 0.73 -20.84
CA GLY A 51 5.37 1.85 -19.99
C GLY A 51 6.36 2.23 -18.90
N LEU A 52 7.51 1.57 -18.78
CA LEU A 52 8.51 1.84 -17.73
C LEU A 52 8.78 3.34 -17.61
N SER A 53 8.67 3.86 -16.38
CA SER A 53 8.61 5.31 -16.12
C SER A 53 9.86 6.11 -16.50
N HIS A 54 11.00 5.45 -16.70
CA HIS A 54 12.25 6.06 -17.17
C HIS A 54 12.33 6.16 -18.70
N LEU A 55 11.50 5.41 -19.41
CA LEU A 55 11.41 5.46 -20.87
C LEU A 55 10.53 6.63 -21.32
N THR A 56 10.82 7.14 -22.51
CA THR A 56 10.11 8.29 -23.10
C THR A 56 9.63 8.05 -24.51
N ASP A 57 10.07 6.97 -25.15
CA ASP A 57 9.65 6.61 -26.50
C ASP A 57 8.19 6.15 -26.50
N GLY A 58 7.38 6.72 -27.39
CA GLY A 58 5.93 6.50 -27.42
C GLY A 58 5.17 6.90 -26.14
N PHE A 59 5.79 7.66 -25.21
CA PHE A 59 5.19 7.94 -23.90
C PHE A 59 3.83 8.64 -24.01
N TYR A 60 3.66 9.59 -24.93
CA TYR A 60 2.41 10.34 -25.11
C TYR A 60 1.36 9.58 -25.94
N GLU A 61 1.70 8.43 -26.52
CA GLU A 61 0.71 7.55 -27.14
C GLU A 61 -0.07 6.83 -26.03
N HIS A 62 -1.31 7.28 -25.79
CA HIS A 62 -2.10 6.84 -24.65
C HIS A 62 -3.43 6.18 -25.02
N ARG A 63 -3.90 6.36 -26.26
CA ARG A 63 -5.21 5.86 -26.71
C ARG A 63 -5.18 4.46 -27.33
N THR A 64 -4.00 3.87 -27.49
CA THR A 64 -3.80 2.56 -28.14
C THR A 64 -2.80 1.70 -27.37
N VAL A 65 -2.79 1.80 -26.04
CA VAL A 65 -1.89 1.06 -25.16
C VAL A 65 -2.52 -0.26 -24.74
N THR A 66 -1.72 -1.25 -24.37
CA THR A 66 -2.23 -2.50 -23.80
C THR A 66 -1.57 -2.80 -22.46
N PHE A 67 -2.37 -3.35 -21.54
CA PHE A 67 -1.94 -3.84 -20.24
C PHE A 67 -1.98 -5.38 -20.16
N THR A 68 -2.34 -6.06 -21.25
CA THR A 68 -2.33 -7.52 -21.33
C THR A 68 -0.94 -8.05 -20.96
N GLY A 69 -0.91 -9.11 -20.14
CA GLY A 69 0.34 -9.63 -19.58
C GLY A 69 0.82 -8.94 -18.29
N ARG A 70 0.09 -7.97 -17.74
CA ARG A 70 0.28 -7.46 -16.36
C ARG A 70 -0.73 -8.08 -15.41
N PRO A 71 -0.33 -8.62 -14.24
CA PRO A 71 0.99 -8.52 -13.61
C PRO A 71 2.07 -9.47 -14.16
N CYS A 72 1.66 -10.53 -14.88
CA CYS A 72 2.53 -11.51 -15.54
C CYS A 72 1.77 -12.20 -16.68
N THR A 73 2.46 -12.89 -17.58
CA THR A 73 1.75 -13.63 -18.65
C THR A 73 0.93 -14.79 -18.08
N LEU A 74 -0.07 -15.27 -18.84
CA LEU A 74 -0.85 -16.45 -18.44
C LEU A 74 0.02 -17.72 -18.33
N GLU A 75 1.13 -17.77 -19.07
CA GLU A 75 2.11 -18.87 -19.02
C GLU A 75 2.92 -18.85 -17.72
N GLU A 76 3.29 -17.66 -17.22
CA GLU A 76 4.04 -17.48 -15.98
C GLU A 76 3.14 -17.58 -14.73
N ALA A 77 1.85 -17.28 -14.85
CA ALA A 77 0.91 -17.24 -13.74
C ALA A 77 0.92 -18.51 -12.86
N PRO A 78 0.92 -19.76 -13.40
CA PRO A 78 1.08 -20.99 -12.63
C PRO A 78 2.29 -21.00 -11.68
N LEU A 79 3.45 -20.48 -12.11
CA LEU A 79 4.64 -20.43 -11.27
C LEU A 79 4.43 -19.47 -10.09
N HIS A 80 3.95 -18.26 -10.38
CA HIS A 80 3.73 -17.24 -9.36
C HIS A 80 2.64 -17.64 -8.37
N PHE A 81 1.56 -18.24 -8.84
CA PHE A 81 0.49 -18.76 -7.99
C PHE A 81 0.96 -19.91 -7.09
N ARG A 82 1.79 -20.82 -7.61
CA ARG A 82 2.43 -21.85 -6.78
C ARG A 82 3.37 -21.28 -5.72
N ARG A 83 4.10 -20.20 -6.03
CA ARG A 83 4.92 -19.50 -5.01
C ARG A 83 4.03 -18.99 -3.87
N LEU A 84 2.97 -18.25 -4.18
CA LEU A 84 2.06 -17.70 -3.17
C LEU A 84 1.39 -18.80 -2.32
N GLN A 85 0.96 -19.90 -2.95
CA GLN A 85 0.43 -21.07 -2.25
C GLN A 85 1.49 -21.72 -1.33
N THR A 86 2.72 -21.88 -1.83
CA THR A 86 3.84 -22.51 -1.10
C THR A 86 4.23 -21.67 0.12
N TRP A 87 4.16 -20.34 0.00
CA TRP A 87 4.50 -19.40 1.05
C TRP A 87 3.39 -19.24 2.11
N GLY A 88 2.22 -19.85 1.88
CA GLY A 88 1.07 -19.73 2.78
C GLY A 88 0.40 -18.36 2.70
N LEU A 89 0.52 -17.65 1.57
CA LEU A 89 0.08 -16.26 1.39
C LEU A 89 -0.92 -16.14 0.22
N PRO A 90 -2.11 -16.76 0.35
CA PRO A 90 -3.03 -16.99 -0.77
C PRO A 90 -3.91 -15.79 -1.14
N PHE A 91 -3.85 -14.69 -0.38
CA PHE A 91 -4.76 -13.56 -0.55
C PHE A 91 -4.13 -12.43 -1.38
N ILE A 92 -4.79 -12.02 -2.46
CA ILE A 92 -4.24 -11.08 -3.44
C ILE A 92 -5.05 -9.78 -3.45
N ARG A 93 -4.39 -8.63 -3.30
CA ARG A 93 -4.91 -7.33 -3.75
C ARG A 93 -4.42 -7.12 -5.18
N LEU A 94 -5.31 -7.32 -6.16
CA LEU A 94 -4.98 -7.29 -7.59
C LEU A 94 -5.10 -5.86 -8.11
N LEU A 95 -4.01 -5.30 -8.62
CA LEU A 95 -3.98 -3.91 -9.09
C LEU A 95 -4.50 -3.79 -10.51
N VAL A 96 -5.47 -2.90 -10.70
CA VAL A 96 -6.04 -2.58 -12.01
C VAL A 96 -6.20 -1.06 -12.11
N THR A 97 -5.52 -0.43 -13.07
CA THR A 97 -5.62 1.02 -13.30
C THR A 97 -6.81 1.35 -14.18
N TRP A 98 -7.38 2.56 -14.06
CA TRP A 98 -8.44 2.98 -14.98
C TRP A 98 -7.96 3.02 -16.44
N GLU A 99 -6.71 3.45 -16.67
CA GLU A 99 -6.07 3.43 -17.99
C GLU A 99 -6.09 2.02 -18.60
N SER A 100 -5.81 0.98 -17.81
CA SER A 100 -5.80 -0.39 -18.33
C SER A 100 -7.13 -0.86 -18.92
N ILE A 101 -8.26 -0.26 -18.53
CA ILE A 101 -9.59 -0.62 -19.01
C ILE A 101 -10.15 0.42 -19.99
N GLY A 102 -9.88 1.71 -19.77
CA GLY A 102 -10.54 2.82 -20.47
C GLY A 102 -9.58 3.79 -21.15
N HIS A 103 -8.43 3.31 -21.63
CA HIS A 103 -7.41 4.16 -22.26
C HIS A 103 -7.88 4.84 -23.56
N ALA A 104 -8.76 4.20 -24.34
CA ALA A 104 -9.15 4.68 -25.66
C ALA A 104 -9.98 5.98 -25.61
N GLY A 105 -10.78 6.17 -24.55
CA GLY A 105 -11.68 7.32 -24.43
C GLY A 105 -12.75 7.16 -23.35
N PRO A 106 -13.67 8.14 -23.25
CA PRO A 106 -14.70 8.20 -22.20
C PRO A 106 -15.96 7.39 -22.50
N ASP A 107 -16.18 6.89 -23.72
CA ASP A 107 -17.43 6.21 -24.09
C ASP A 107 -17.34 4.72 -23.73
N PRO A 108 -18.02 4.26 -22.66
CA PRO A 108 -17.90 2.87 -22.23
C PRO A 108 -18.52 1.85 -23.21
N SER A 109 -19.22 2.30 -24.26
CA SER A 109 -19.75 1.42 -25.29
C SER A 109 -18.74 1.07 -26.39
N THR A 110 -17.71 1.90 -26.57
CA THR A 110 -16.69 1.73 -27.61
C THR A 110 -15.26 1.68 -27.07
N ASP A 111 -15.01 2.29 -25.92
CA ASP A 111 -13.66 2.62 -25.45
C ASP A 111 -13.17 1.72 -24.30
N ILE A 112 -13.91 0.65 -24.00
CA ILE A 112 -13.51 -0.36 -23.02
C ILE A 112 -12.61 -1.41 -23.68
N ASP A 113 -11.44 -1.64 -23.07
CA ASP A 113 -10.52 -2.70 -23.45
C ASP A 113 -11.05 -4.07 -23.01
N VAL A 114 -11.84 -4.68 -23.89
CA VAL A 114 -12.40 -6.02 -23.69
C VAL A 114 -11.33 -7.11 -23.73
N GLU A 115 -10.19 -6.88 -24.37
CA GLU A 115 -9.09 -7.85 -24.45
C GLU A 115 -8.39 -7.95 -23.09
N TYR A 116 -8.12 -6.82 -22.45
CA TYR A 116 -7.55 -6.79 -21.11
C TYR A 116 -8.51 -7.37 -20.06
N ILE A 117 -9.81 -7.07 -20.14
CA ILE A 117 -10.83 -7.69 -19.27
C ILE A 117 -10.84 -9.22 -19.45
N ALA A 118 -10.79 -9.72 -20.69
CA ALA A 118 -10.73 -11.15 -20.97
C ALA A 118 -9.46 -11.80 -20.41
N TYR A 119 -8.32 -11.11 -20.50
CA TYR A 119 -7.06 -11.54 -19.89
C TYR A 119 -7.17 -11.62 -18.36
N LEU A 120 -7.73 -10.60 -17.69
CA LEU A 120 -7.93 -10.61 -16.24
C LEU A 120 -8.85 -11.75 -15.80
N ARG A 121 -9.95 -11.98 -16.53
CA ARG A 121 -10.85 -13.12 -16.30
C ARG A 121 -10.09 -14.45 -16.37
N ALA A 122 -9.29 -14.66 -17.42
CA ALA A 122 -8.49 -15.87 -17.57
C ALA A 122 -7.46 -16.05 -16.44
N LEU A 123 -6.79 -14.96 -16.02
CA LEU A 123 -5.84 -14.98 -14.92
C LEU A 123 -6.51 -15.36 -13.59
N ILE A 124 -7.63 -14.72 -13.26
CA ILE A 124 -8.38 -14.95 -12.01
C ILE A 124 -9.00 -16.35 -12.01
N GLN A 125 -9.42 -16.88 -13.15
CA GLN A 125 -9.98 -18.23 -13.26
C GLN A 125 -8.98 -19.34 -12.89
N LEU A 126 -7.67 -19.08 -12.98
CA LEU A 126 -6.62 -20.02 -12.56
C LEU A 126 -6.42 -20.05 -11.04
N MET A 127 -6.74 -18.97 -10.32
CA MET A 127 -6.45 -18.80 -8.89
C MET A 127 -6.99 -19.92 -7.99
N PRO A 128 -8.22 -20.45 -8.16
CA PRO A 128 -8.75 -21.51 -7.31
C PRO A 128 -7.93 -22.81 -7.35
N GLN A 129 -7.26 -23.10 -8.46
CA GLN A 129 -6.40 -24.30 -8.60
C GLN A 129 -5.21 -24.28 -7.63
N TYR A 130 -4.86 -23.09 -7.13
CA TYR A 130 -3.79 -22.85 -6.19
C TYR A 130 -4.31 -22.39 -4.82
N GLY A 131 -5.63 -22.44 -4.61
CA GLY A 131 -6.28 -22.00 -3.38
C GLY A 131 -6.22 -20.49 -3.14
N LEU A 132 -6.04 -19.69 -4.20
CA LEU A 132 -5.88 -18.24 -4.10
C LEU A 132 -7.24 -17.53 -4.23
N LYS A 133 -7.36 -16.39 -3.54
CA LYS A 133 -8.48 -15.45 -3.68
C LYS A 133 -7.94 -14.03 -3.88
N CYS A 134 -8.65 -13.20 -4.62
CA CYS A 134 -8.27 -11.81 -4.84
C CYS A 134 -9.43 -10.83 -4.63
N PHE A 135 -9.11 -9.57 -4.37
CA PHE A 135 -10.00 -8.45 -4.63
C PHE A 135 -9.33 -7.49 -5.60
N VAL A 136 -10.12 -6.80 -6.40
CA VAL A 136 -9.63 -5.85 -7.40
C VAL A 136 -9.49 -4.48 -6.76
N CYS A 137 -8.29 -3.94 -6.79
CA CYS A 137 -8.02 -2.55 -6.43
C CYS A 137 -8.05 -1.68 -7.69
N ALA A 138 -8.95 -0.69 -7.69
CA ALA A 138 -8.96 0.36 -8.69
C ALA A 138 -7.80 1.34 -8.43
N HIS A 139 -6.61 0.96 -8.88
CA HIS A 139 -5.34 1.53 -8.45
C HIS A 139 -5.04 2.85 -9.14
N GLN A 140 -4.54 3.81 -8.37
CA GLN A 140 -3.99 5.07 -8.85
C GLN A 140 -2.92 5.58 -7.89
N ASP A 141 -1.98 6.35 -8.42
CA ASP A 141 -1.05 7.17 -7.67
C ASP A 141 -0.94 8.50 -8.41
N VAL A 142 -1.10 9.64 -7.74
CA VAL A 142 -0.95 10.97 -8.37
C VAL A 142 -1.75 11.08 -9.68
N TRP A 143 -2.98 10.56 -9.68
CA TRP A 143 -3.90 10.55 -10.82
C TRP A 143 -3.50 9.69 -12.02
N SER A 144 -2.35 9.89 -12.65
CA SER A 144 -1.99 9.30 -13.95
C SER A 144 -0.48 9.28 -14.18
N ARG A 145 0.00 8.42 -15.10
CA ARG A 145 1.41 8.43 -15.53
C ARG A 145 1.87 9.75 -16.14
N PHE A 146 0.94 10.50 -16.75
CA PHE A 146 1.23 11.82 -17.29
C PHE A 146 1.42 12.90 -16.23
N SER A 147 0.86 12.71 -15.03
CA SER A 147 1.08 13.59 -13.87
C SER A 147 2.19 13.13 -12.93
N GLY A 148 2.94 12.08 -13.31
CA GLY A 148 4.04 11.54 -12.52
C GLY A 148 3.73 10.28 -11.72
N GLY A 149 2.53 9.73 -11.85
CA GLY A 149 2.12 8.54 -11.13
C GLY A 149 1.52 7.44 -12.00
N SER A 150 0.31 6.97 -11.72
CA SER A 150 -0.41 5.91 -12.46
C SER A 150 -1.91 5.99 -12.18
N GLY A 151 -2.75 5.33 -12.98
CA GLY A 151 -4.19 5.25 -12.70
C GLY A 151 -5.05 5.67 -13.90
N ALA A 152 -5.43 6.94 -13.95
CA ALA A 152 -6.32 7.51 -14.95
C ALA A 152 -5.68 7.64 -16.35
N PRO A 153 -6.47 7.44 -17.42
CA PRO A 153 -6.01 7.57 -18.80
C PRO A 153 -5.75 9.02 -19.21
N GLY A 154 -4.92 9.20 -20.25
CA GLY A 154 -4.47 10.52 -20.72
C GLY A 154 -5.59 11.43 -21.20
N TRP A 155 -6.65 10.88 -21.80
CA TRP A 155 -7.79 11.65 -22.30
C TRP A 155 -8.51 12.44 -21.20
N THR A 156 -8.37 12.05 -19.93
CA THR A 156 -8.98 12.77 -18.80
C THR A 156 -8.43 14.19 -18.68
N PHE A 157 -7.14 14.39 -18.98
CA PHE A 157 -6.54 15.73 -19.04
C PHE A 157 -7.08 16.53 -20.22
N GLU A 158 -7.17 15.91 -21.40
CA GLU A 158 -7.72 16.57 -22.59
C GLU A 158 -9.16 17.04 -22.37
N ALA A 159 -9.99 16.22 -21.71
CA ALA A 159 -11.36 16.55 -21.34
C ALA A 159 -11.43 17.75 -20.38
N ALA A 160 -10.44 17.90 -19.51
CA ALA A 160 -10.29 19.06 -18.62
C ALA A 160 -9.63 20.28 -19.29
N GLY A 161 -9.23 20.16 -20.56
CA GLY A 161 -8.52 21.21 -21.30
C GLY A 161 -7.04 21.33 -20.94
N LEU A 162 -6.41 20.26 -20.42
CA LEU A 162 -5.00 20.21 -20.08
C LEU A 162 -4.18 19.52 -21.19
N ASP A 163 -2.99 20.06 -21.44
CA ASP A 163 -2.02 19.59 -22.43
C ASP A 163 -0.92 18.79 -21.72
N ILE A 164 -0.97 17.46 -21.83
CA ILE A 164 -0.03 16.55 -21.15
C ILE A 164 1.42 16.76 -21.58
N GLU A 165 1.67 17.22 -22.81
CA GLU A 165 3.03 17.47 -23.31
C GLU A 165 3.63 18.74 -22.72
N ALA A 166 2.79 19.68 -22.26
CA ALA A 166 3.23 20.94 -21.67
C ALA A 166 3.60 20.83 -20.18
N PHE A 167 3.33 19.70 -19.52
CA PHE A 167 3.41 19.61 -18.06
C PHE A 167 4.82 19.79 -17.51
N THR A 168 5.84 19.27 -18.20
CA THR A 168 7.24 19.44 -17.78
C THR A 168 7.67 20.90 -17.87
N ASP A 169 7.40 21.57 -19.00
CA ASP A 169 7.80 22.96 -19.26
C ASP A 169 7.12 23.94 -18.29
N THR A 170 5.87 23.66 -17.97
CA THR A 170 5.05 24.48 -17.06
C THR A 170 5.22 24.07 -15.59
N GLY A 171 5.91 22.98 -15.30
CA GLY A 171 6.01 22.41 -13.96
C GLY A 171 4.68 21.92 -13.37
N ALA A 172 3.65 21.73 -14.22
CA ALA A 172 2.32 21.25 -13.85
C ALA A 172 2.32 19.80 -13.37
N ALA A 173 3.36 19.02 -13.72
CA ALA A 173 3.64 17.69 -13.20
C ALA A 173 5.15 17.46 -13.04
N TYR A 174 5.51 16.39 -12.31
CA TYR A 174 6.85 15.82 -12.33
C TYR A 174 6.77 14.48 -13.06
N VAL A 175 7.42 14.33 -14.21
CA VAL A 175 7.41 13.07 -14.97
C VAL A 175 8.81 12.49 -14.99
N HIS A 176 8.98 11.27 -14.47
CA HIS A 176 10.28 10.65 -14.22
C HIS A 176 11.18 10.59 -15.47
N GLY A 177 10.72 10.00 -16.58
CA GLY A 177 11.50 9.90 -17.81
C GLY A 177 11.86 11.25 -18.42
N GLN A 178 10.96 12.24 -18.34
CA GLN A 178 11.23 13.60 -18.82
C GLN A 178 12.30 14.30 -17.96
N ASP A 179 12.25 14.08 -16.65
CA ASP A 179 13.23 14.58 -15.71
C ASP A 179 14.60 13.91 -15.88
N GLU A 180 14.65 12.62 -16.25
CA GLU A 180 15.87 11.93 -16.65
C GLU A 180 16.45 12.49 -17.96
N LEU A 181 15.64 12.70 -19.01
CA LEU A 181 16.07 13.34 -20.25
C LEU A 181 16.67 14.74 -20.02
N ARG A 182 16.00 15.55 -19.20
CA ARG A 182 16.47 16.88 -18.81
C ARG A 182 17.83 16.82 -18.11
N ARG A 183 18.04 15.84 -17.24
CA ARG A 183 19.33 15.65 -16.54
C ARG A 183 20.42 15.13 -17.44
N ALA A 184 20.10 14.22 -18.36
CA ALA A 184 21.07 13.67 -19.30
C ALA A 184 21.63 14.75 -20.24
N SER A 185 20.85 15.80 -20.52
CA SER A 185 21.22 16.91 -21.39
C SER A 185 21.70 18.17 -20.65
N GLY A 186 21.51 18.24 -19.33
CA GLY A 186 21.81 19.41 -18.50
C GLY A 186 23.08 19.30 -17.65
N LEU A 187 23.49 20.41 -17.04
CA LEU A 187 24.54 20.40 -16.01
C LEU A 187 24.01 19.74 -14.74
N VAL A 188 24.77 18.79 -14.19
CA VAL A 188 24.44 18.14 -12.92
C VAL A 188 24.43 19.18 -11.80
N ASN A 189 23.27 19.37 -11.16
CA ASN A 189 23.12 20.22 -9.99
C ASN A 189 22.99 19.36 -8.73
N ALA A 190 24.07 19.26 -7.95
CA ALA A 190 24.09 18.49 -6.70
C ALA A 190 23.08 18.99 -5.65
N ASN A 191 22.58 20.23 -5.77
CA ASN A 191 21.57 20.79 -4.88
C ASN A 191 20.13 20.44 -5.29
N GLU A 192 19.95 19.72 -6.40
CA GLU A 192 18.66 19.27 -6.94
C GLU A 192 18.60 17.74 -7.08
N PRO A 193 18.70 16.98 -5.97
CA PRO A 193 18.64 15.52 -6.01
C PRO A 193 17.27 15.03 -6.52
N SER A 194 17.31 13.96 -7.29
CA SER A 194 16.12 13.26 -7.80
C SER A 194 16.08 11.82 -7.31
N GLY A 195 14.98 11.13 -7.56
CA GLY A 195 14.85 9.71 -7.24
C GLY A 195 13.42 9.34 -6.82
N PRO A 196 13.26 8.15 -6.20
CA PRO A 196 11.95 7.54 -5.94
C PRO A 196 11.02 8.30 -4.99
N PHE A 197 11.44 9.45 -4.43
CA PHE A 197 10.65 10.23 -3.46
C PHE A 197 10.12 11.54 -3.99
N VAL A 198 10.40 11.88 -5.24
CA VAL A 198 9.88 13.13 -5.80
C VAL A 198 8.40 12.96 -6.17
N TRP A 199 7.99 11.77 -6.60
CA TRP A 199 6.65 11.50 -7.12
C TRP A 199 5.50 11.79 -6.12
N PRO A 200 5.58 11.51 -4.80
CA PRO A 200 4.44 11.78 -3.92
C PRO A 200 4.16 13.28 -3.75
N SER A 201 5.15 14.14 -4.03
CA SER A 201 4.94 15.60 -4.11
C SER A 201 4.14 16.02 -5.35
N GLY A 202 3.74 15.08 -6.19
CA GLY A 202 2.92 15.33 -7.37
C GLY A 202 1.45 15.62 -7.06
N TYR A 203 0.92 15.14 -5.91
CA TYR A 203 -0.50 15.31 -5.55
C TYR A 203 -0.95 16.79 -5.50
N GLN A 204 -0.04 17.70 -5.16
CA GLN A 204 -0.30 19.14 -5.06
C GLN A 204 0.13 19.93 -6.30
N LYS A 205 0.73 19.28 -7.30
CA LYS A 205 1.04 19.93 -8.58
C LYS A 205 -0.26 20.19 -9.36
N LEU A 206 -0.20 21.18 -10.26
CA LEU A 206 -1.38 21.71 -10.95
C LEU A 206 -2.23 20.60 -11.59
N ALA A 207 -1.60 19.67 -12.31
CA ALA A 207 -2.31 18.64 -13.07
C ALA A 207 -3.10 17.70 -12.15
N ALA A 208 -2.42 16.99 -11.23
CA ALA A 208 -3.06 16.01 -10.35
C ALA A 208 -4.07 16.65 -9.38
N SER A 209 -3.71 17.77 -8.75
CA SER A 209 -4.61 18.48 -7.84
C SER A 209 -5.88 18.98 -8.54
N THR A 210 -5.76 19.51 -9.75
CA THR A 210 -6.91 19.93 -10.55
C THR A 210 -7.78 18.74 -10.92
N MET A 211 -7.20 17.66 -11.46
CA MET A 211 -7.98 16.50 -11.88
C MET A 211 -8.72 15.81 -10.72
N ALA A 212 -8.07 15.64 -9.57
CA ALA A 212 -8.74 15.15 -8.37
C ALA A 212 -9.92 16.06 -7.97
N THR A 213 -9.75 17.39 -8.04
CA THR A 213 -10.82 18.35 -7.74
C THR A 213 -12.00 18.22 -8.70
N LEU A 214 -11.72 18.09 -10.00
CA LEU A 214 -12.76 17.95 -11.03
C LEU A 214 -13.51 16.62 -10.90
N PHE A 215 -12.82 15.54 -10.54
CA PHE A 215 -13.44 14.23 -10.30
C PHE A 215 -14.37 14.23 -9.08
N TRP A 216 -13.95 14.85 -7.98
CA TRP A 216 -14.72 14.85 -6.74
C TRP A 216 -15.83 15.91 -6.71
N ALA A 217 -15.53 17.11 -7.19
CA ALA A 217 -16.32 18.31 -6.95
C ALA A 217 -16.42 19.22 -8.19
N GLY A 218 -16.21 18.72 -9.40
CA GLY A 218 -16.31 19.50 -10.63
C GLY A 218 -17.66 20.20 -10.82
N ASP A 219 -18.77 19.59 -10.39
CA ASP A 219 -20.09 20.24 -10.43
C ASP A 219 -20.18 21.45 -9.49
N ALA A 220 -19.52 21.34 -8.33
CA ALA A 220 -19.50 22.38 -7.29
C ALA A 220 -18.50 23.50 -7.57
N LEU A 221 -17.34 23.16 -8.13
CA LEU A 221 -16.19 24.05 -8.23
C LEU A 221 -15.83 24.47 -9.66
N ALA A 222 -16.31 23.74 -10.68
CA ALA A 222 -16.04 24.03 -12.09
C ALA A 222 -17.31 23.96 -12.98
N PRO A 223 -18.44 24.58 -12.60
CA PRO A 223 -19.72 24.42 -13.31
C PRO A 223 -19.71 24.89 -14.77
N LYS A 224 -18.78 25.77 -15.18
CA LYS A 224 -18.65 26.21 -16.58
C LYS A 224 -17.98 25.15 -17.48
N LEU A 225 -17.27 24.18 -16.90
CA LEU A 225 -16.55 23.15 -17.66
C LEU A 225 -17.51 22.02 -18.04
N GLN A 226 -18.13 22.18 -19.20
CA GLN A 226 -18.99 21.19 -19.83
C GLN A 226 -18.22 20.44 -20.92
N CYS A 227 -18.43 19.13 -20.99
CA CYS A 227 -17.79 18.23 -21.93
C CYS A 227 -18.84 17.69 -22.91
N LYS A 228 -18.48 17.66 -24.19
CA LYS A 228 -19.32 17.08 -25.24
C LYS A 228 -19.20 15.56 -25.22
N THR A 229 -20.34 14.89 -25.27
CA THR A 229 -20.46 13.44 -25.40
C THR A 229 -21.38 13.12 -26.59
N PRO A 230 -21.38 11.87 -27.08
CA PRO A 230 -22.36 11.43 -28.09
C PRO A 230 -23.83 11.66 -27.67
N HIS A 231 -24.10 11.76 -26.36
CA HIS A 231 -25.44 11.92 -25.79
C HIS A 231 -25.78 13.36 -25.36
N GLY A 232 -24.91 14.33 -25.66
CA GLY A 232 -25.09 15.74 -25.30
C GLY A 232 -23.96 16.29 -24.44
N GLU A 233 -24.16 17.46 -23.86
CA GLU A 233 -23.20 18.08 -22.93
C GLU A 233 -23.47 17.63 -21.50
N VAL A 234 -22.39 17.26 -20.81
CA VAL A 234 -22.41 16.88 -19.38
C VAL A 234 -21.27 17.60 -18.66
N SER A 235 -21.36 17.72 -17.34
CA SER A 235 -20.26 18.26 -16.56
C SER A 235 -19.04 17.34 -16.61
N ILE A 236 -17.85 17.92 -16.41
CA ILE A 236 -16.60 17.15 -16.30
C ILE A 236 -16.65 16.11 -15.17
N GLN A 237 -17.27 16.43 -14.03
CA GLN A 237 -17.41 15.49 -12.92
C GLN A 237 -18.22 14.27 -13.34
N LYS A 238 -19.36 14.49 -14.00
CA LYS A 238 -20.21 13.41 -14.49
C LYS A 238 -19.47 12.57 -15.52
N LEU A 239 -18.79 13.19 -16.48
CA LEU A 239 -18.01 12.48 -17.50
C LEU A 239 -16.96 11.55 -16.85
N LEU A 240 -16.13 12.08 -15.95
CA LEU A 240 -15.05 11.33 -15.34
C LEU A 240 -15.58 10.22 -14.41
N GLN A 241 -16.57 10.51 -13.56
CA GLN A 241 -17.13 9.50 -12.65
C GLN A 241 -17.88 8.41 -13.40
N ASP A 242 -18.71 8.75 -14.39
CA ASP A 242 -19.48 7.74 -15.13
C ASP A 242 -18.56 6.82 -15.93
N ALA A 243 -17.53 7.35 -16.61
CA ALA A 243 -16.57 6.56 -17.35
C ALA A 243 -15.73 5.65 -16.43
N TYR A 244 -15.27 6.16 -15.28
CA TYR A 244 -14.55 5.37 -14.28
C TYR A 244 -15.42 4.24 -13.70
N ILE A 245 -16.62 4.59 -13.23
CA ILE A 245 -17.55 3.65 -12.59
C ILE A 245 -18.00 2.58 -13.59
N GLU A 246 -18.24 2.95 -14.85
CA GLU A 246 -18.64 1.98 -15.86
C GLU A 246 -17.47 1.07 -16.26
N ALA A 247 -16.22 1.56 -16.35
CA ALA A 247 -15.06 0.72 -16.63
C ALA A 247 -14.89 -0.41 -15.60
N PHE A 248 -14.87 -0.06 -14.31
CA PHE A 248 -14.80 -1.08 -13.25
C PHE A 248 -16.10 -1.86 -13.09
N GLY A 249 -17.25 -1.27 -13.41
CA GLY A 249 -18.53 -1.95 -13.46
C GLY A 249 -18.59 -3.05 -14.51
N ARG A 250 -18.03 -2.81 -15.71
CA ARG A 250 -17.90 -3.82 -16.76
C ARG A 250 -16.96 -4.94 -16.34
N LEU A 251 -15.83 -4.60 -15.73
CA LEU A 251 -14.93 -5.61 -15.15
C LEU A 251 -15.67 -6.45 -14.09
N ALA A 252 -16.43 -5.82 -13.19
CA ALA A 252 -17.22 -6.53 -12.19
C ALA A 252 -18.27 -7.47 -12.80
N ASP A 253 -18.95 -7.05 -13.87
CA ASP A 253 -19.92 -7.89 -14.58
C ASP A 253 -19.25 -9.18 -15.10
N GLU A 254 -18.04 -9.06 -15.66
CA GLU A 254 -17.25 -10.16 -16.24
C GLU A 254 -16.51 -11.02 -15.20
N LEU A 255 -16.38 -10.57 -13.95
CA LEU A 255 -15.76 -11.34 -12.87
C LEU A 255 -16.77 -11.94 -11.89
N SER A 256 -18.05 -11.60 -12.02
CA SER A 256 -19.10 -11.93 -11.03
C SER A 256 -19.38 -13.41 -10.81
N ASP A 257 -19.02 -14.29 -11.74
CA ASP A 257 -19.15 -15.75 -11.61
C ASP A 257 -17.85 -16.43 -11.15
N LEU A 258 -16.75 -15.68 -11.01
CA LEU A 258 -15.47 -16.24 -10.60
C LEU A 258 -15.35 -16.27 -9.09
N GLU A 259 -15.34 -17.48 -8.51
CA GLU A 259 -15.21 -17.67 -7.06
C GLU A 259 -13.96 -17.00 -6.46
N ALA A 260 -12.90 -16.81 -7.25
CA ALA A 260 -11.66 -16.20 -6.78
C ALA A 260 -11.79 -14.69 -6.53
N CYS A 261 -12.72 -14.00 -7.20
CA CYS A 261 -12.92 -12.57 -7.05
C CYS A 261 -13.85 -12.28 -5.87
N LEU A 262 -13.30 -11.79 -4.76
CA LEU A 262 -14.06 -11.47 -3.56
C LEU A 262 -14.81 -10.13 -3.67
N GLY A 263 -14.33 -9.20 -4.49
CA GLY A 263 -14.92 -7.88 -4.60
C GLY A 263 -13.94 -6.80 -5.04
N PHE A 264 -14.28 -5.55 -4.72
CA PHE A 264 -13.62 -4.37 -5.28
C PHE A 264 -13.30 -3.34 -4.20
N GLU A 265 -12.18 -2.65 -4.40
CA GLU A 265 -11.81 -1.44 -3.72
C GLU A 265 -12.00 -0.24 -4.69
N PRO A 266 -12.89 0.71 -4.37
CA PRO A 266 -13.31 1.75 -5.32
C PRO A 266 -12.23 2.71 -5.79
N MET A 267 -11.18 2.95 -5.00
CA MET A 267 -10.05 3.79 -5.37
C MET A 267 -8.91 3.62 -4.36
N ASN A 268 -7.72 3.32 -4.84
CA ASN A 268 -6.48 3.38 -4.06
C ASN A 268 -6.16 4.82 -3.64
N GLU A 269 -5.80 5.00 -2.38
CA GLU A 269 -5.29 6.21 -1.74
C GLU A 269 -6.01 7.48 -2.22
N PRO A 270 -7.34 7.60 -2.00
CA PRO A 270 -8.10 8.70 -2.55
C PRO A 270 -7.57 10.04 -2.01
N HIS A 271 -7.45 11.04 -2.89
CA HIS A 271 -6.95 12.36 -2.53
C HIS A 271 -7.96 13.44 -2.92
N ARG A 272 -8.24 14.38 -2.00
CA ARG A 272 -9.29 15.40 -2.15
C ARG A 272 -9.01 16.50 -3.18
N GLY A 273 -7.80 16.54 -3.72
CA GLY A 273 -7.35 17.61 -4.61
C GLY A 273 -7.31 18.95 -3.87
N LEU A 274 -7.99 19.94 -4.42
CA LEU A 274 -8.06 21.31 -3.89
C LEU A 274 -9.29 21.52 -2.99
N VAL A 275 -10.19 20.55 -2.84
CA VAL A 275 -11.35 20.69 -1.93
C VAL A 275 -10.84 20.96 -0.51
N ASN A 276 -11.32 22.05 0.08
CA ASN A 276 -10.81 22.60 1.34
C ASN A 276 -9.30 22.94 1.32
N LEU A 277 -8.85 23.60 0.25
CA LEU A 277 -7.47 24.06 0.06
C LEU A 277 -6.99 24.86 1.29
N HIS A 278 -5.82 24.49 1.82
CA HIS A 278 -5.25 25.16 3.01
C HIS A 278 -4.93 26.64 2.79
N ASP A 279 -4.16 26.95 1.74
CA ASP A 279 -3.81 28.32 1.34
C ASP A 279 -3.28 28.35 -0.10
N PHE A 280 -3.41 29.48 -0.80
CA PHE A 280 -2.89 29.66 -2.16
C PHE A 280 -1.37 29.90 -2.22
N HIS A 281 -0.78 30.37 -1.12
CA HIS A 281 0.60 30.83 -1.01
C HIS A 281 1.44 30.03 0.02
N GLY A 282 0.80 29.12 0.74
CA GLY A 282 1.37 28.33 1.83
C GLY A 282 0.96 26.86 1.77
N TRP A 283 1.60 26.06 2.61
CA TRP A 283 1.45 24.61 2.64
C TRP A 283 1.04 24.13 4.02
N ASN A 284 0.27 23.06 4.07
CA ASN A 284 0.01 22.36 5.30
C ASN A 284 1.11 21.31 5.53
N TYR A 285 2.09 21.64 6.37
CA TYR A 285 3.20 20.75 6.70
C TYR A 285 2.78 19.45 7.41
N ASN A 286 1.52 19.33 7.82
CA ASN A 286 0.98 18.09 8.40
C ASN A 286 0.44 17.12 7.34
N THR A 287 0.09 17.59 6.14
CA THR A 287 -0.56 16.78 5.09
C THR A 287 0.19 16.81 3.75
N ASP A 288 0.97 17.85 3.48
CA ASP A 288 1.54 18.10 2.17
C ASP A 288 3.03 17.74 2.16
N LEU A 289 3.43 16.80 1.30
CA LEU A 289 4.84 16.47 1.07
C LEU A 289 5.40 17.33 -0.06
N HIS A 290 6.55 17.97 0.17
CA HIS A 290 7.14 18.88 -0.81
C HIS A 290 8.64 18.66 -1.01
N ILE A 291 9.00 17.92 -2.05
CA ILE A 291 10.36 17.67 -2.53
C ILE A 291 10.49 18.15 -3.99
N GLY A 292 11.65 18.70 -4.34
CA GLY A 292 11.92 19.19 -5.68
C GLY A 292 11.33 20.57 -5.95
N TYR A 293 10.99 20.86 -7.21
CA TYR A 293 10.29 22.08 -7.58
C TYR A 293 8.83 22.02 -7.14
N TYR A 294 8.50 22.79 -6.11
CA TYR A 294 7.20 22.74 -5.47
C TYR A 294 6.58 24.15 -5.38
N PRO A 295 5.94 24.63 -6.47
CA PRO A 295 5.34 25.96 -6.57
C PRO A 295 4.08 26.04 -5.70
N THR A 296 3.84 27.16 -5.01
CA THR A 296 2.53 27.40 -4.35
C THR A 296 1.39 27.29 -5.35
N PHE A 297 0.15 27.03 -4.91
CA PHE A 297 -0.95 26.91 -5.87
C PHE A 297 -1.10 28.17 -6.75
N ALA A 298 -0.96 29.37 -6.18
CA ALA A 298 -0.88 30.62 -6.96
C ALA A 298 0.24 30.63 -8.01
N GLN A 299 1.43 30.13 -7.67
CA GLN A 299 2.55 30.01 -8.61
C GLN A 299 2.27 28.95 -9.69
N ALA A 300 1.64 27.83 -9.31
CA ALA A 300 1.27 26.76 -10.22
C ALA A 300 0.23 27.24 -11.24
N LEU A 301 -0.76 28.04 -10.82
CA LEU A 301 -1.73 28.69 -11.70
C LEU A 301 -1.05 29.59 -12.73
N ALA A 302 -0.09 30.42 -12.29
CA ALA A 302 0.67 31.31 -13.17
C ALA A 302 1.56 30.53 -14.15
N LEU A 303 2.34 29.57 -13.65
CA LEU A 303 3.22 28.72 -14.46
C LEU A 303 2.44 27.92 -15.50
N GLY A 304 1.33 27.27 -15.08
CA GLY A 304 0.45 26.55 -15.98
C GLY A 304 -0.20 27.43 -17.05
N SER A 305 -0.26 28.74 -16.83
CA SER A 305 -0.77 29.70 -17.83
C SER A 305 0.34 30.38 -18.65
N GLY A 306 1.58 29.87 -18.56
CA GLY A 306 2.72 30.35 -19.35
C GLY A 306 3.53 31.49 -18.73
N TYR A 307 3.24 31.88 -17.49
CA TYR A 307 3.95 32.97 -16.82
C TYR A 307 5.11 32.45 -15.97
N SER A 308 6.31 33.03 -16.15
CA SER A 308 7.49 32.69 -15.35
C SER A 308 7.27 32.98 -13.86
N GLN A 309 7.77 32.09 -12.98
CA GLN A 309 7.69 32.23 -11.53
C GLN A 309 9.01 31.86 -10.83
N LYS A 310 9.30 32.54 -9.71
CA LYS A 310 10.41 32.21 -8.82
C LYS A 310 9.98 31.19 -7.77
N VAL A 311 10.29 29.92 -8.00
CA VAL A 311 9.84 28.76 -7.23
C VAL A 311 10.91 28.30 -6.25
N LYS A 312 10.50 27.79 -5.09
CA LYS A 312 11.40 27.17 -4.11
C LYS A 312 11.70 25.72 -4.54
N TYR A 313 12.96 25.33 -4.39
CA TYR A 313 13.36 23.93 -4.47
C TYR A 313 13.50 23.35 -3.06
N TYR A 314 12.82 22.24 -2.79
CA TYR A 314 12.82 21.59 -1.49
C TYR A 314 13.66 20.31 -1.49
N VAL A 315 14.38 20.07 -0.40
CA VAL A 315 15.14 18.83 -0.16
C VAL A 315 14.74 18.21 1.16
N LYS A 316 14.97 16.90 1.32
CA LYS A 316 14.75 16.19 2.59
C LYS A 316 15.56 16.84 3.73
N SER A 317 15.01 16.84 4.94
CA SER A 317 15.69 17.31 6.14
C SER A 317 15.21 16.58 7.39
N TRP A 318 15.83 16.91 8.53
CA TRP A 318 15.47 16.44 9.86
C TRP A 318 15.68 17.60 10.86
N PRO A 319 14.81 17.81 11.88
CA PRO A 319 13.62 17.03 12.24
C PRO A 319 12.37 17.34 11.41
N TRP A 320 12.36 18.43 10.64
CA TRP A 320 11.28 18.74 9.71
C TRP A 320 11.45 17.92 8.43
N PRO A 321 10.37 17.36 7.84
CA PRO A 321 10.47 16.47 6.68
C PRO A 321 11.29 17.06 5.53
N THR A 322 11.12 18.36 5.25
CA THR A 322 11.83 19.02 4.16
C THR A 322 12.19 20.46 4.50
N ARG A 323 13.18 21.00 3.78
CA ARG A 323 13.63 22.39 3.87
C ARG A 323 13.84 22.97 2.48
N VAL A 324 13.78 24.30 2.40
CA VAL A 324 14.16 25.01 1.16
C VAL A 324 15.67 24.91 0.98
N SER A 325 16.09 24.41 -0.17
CA SER A 325 17.49 24.40 -0.62
C SER A 325 17.84 25.76 -1.24
N HIS A 326 17.07 26.20 -2.24
CA HIS A 326 17.26 27.46 -2.95
C HIS A 326 15.97 27.88 -3.67
N LYS A 327 16.03 28.96 -4.45
CA LYS A 327 14.94 29.42 -5.32
C LYS A 327 15.43 29.54 -6.76
N THR A 328 14.62 29.07 -7.70
CA THR A 328 14.93 29.06 -9.14
C THR A 328 13.79 29.70 -9.91
N VAL A 329 14.13 30.41 -10.99
CA VAL A 329 13.12 30.92 -11.92
C VAL A 329 12.76 29.79 -12.88
N LEU A 330 11.51 29.35 -12.82
CA LEU A 330 10.93 28.47 -13.83
C LEU A 330 10.24 29.33 -14.86
N ASP A 331 10.57 29.14 -16.14
CA ASP A 331 10.03 29.93 -17.24
C ASP A 331 9.47 29.00 -18.33
N PRO A 332 8.14 28.89 -18.43
CA PRO A 332 7.49 28.13 -19.50
C PRO A 332 7.64 28.78 -20.89
N LYS A 333 8.24 29.99 -20.98
CA LYS A 333 8.42 30.75 -22.23
C LYS A 333 7.10 30.98 -22.99
N GLY A 334 6.03 31.20 -22.25
CA GLY A 334 4.68 31.37 -22.81
C GLY A 334 3.96 30.07 -23.17
N ARG A 335 4.59 28.89 -23.01
CA ARG A 335 3.90 27.60 -23.16
C ARG A 335 2.84 27.46 -22.06
N SER A 336 1.61 27.20 -22.45
CA SER A 336 0.49 26.97 -21.54
C SER A 336 0.29 25.48 -21.32
N ALA A 337 -0.06 25.09 -20.09
CA ALA A 337 -0.53 23.75 -19.73
C ALA A 337 -1.99 23.53 -20.17
N TRP A 338 -2.66 24.57 -20.65
CA TRP A 338 -4.06 24.54 -21.06
C TRP A 338 -4.18 24.56 -22.58
N LEU A 339 -4.97 23.64 -23.10
CA LEU A 339 -5.35 23.54 -24.50
C LEU A 339 -6.28 24.70 -24.90
N ALA A 340 -6.37 24.95 -26.21
CA ALA A 340 -7.40 25.85 -26.75
C ALA A 340 -8.80 25.23 -26.64
N GLN A 341 -8.88 23.90 -26.65
CA GLN A 341 -10.09 23.13 -26.33
C GLN A 341 -10.45 23.21 -24.84
N GLY A 342 -11.69 22.85 -24.49
CA GLY A 342 -12.21 23.07 -23.14
C GLY A 342 -12.68 24.51 -22.97
N LEU A 343 -12.19 25.20 -21.92
CA LEU A 343 -12.49 26.61 -21.68
C LEU A 343 -11.56 27.58 -22.42
N GLY A 344 -10.53 27.07 -23.11
CA GLY A 344 -9.53 27.88 -23.82
C GLY A 344 -8.57 28.66 -22.90
N GLU A 345 -8.69 28.47 -21.59
CA GLU A 345 -7.81 29.02 -20.57
C GLU A 345 -7.84 28.16 -19.30
N CYS A 346 -7.06 28.56 -18.28
CA CYS A 346 -7.06 27.90 -16.98
C CYS A 346 -8.47 27.80 -16.39
N VAL A 347 -8.90 26.58 -16.02
CA VAL A 347 -10.24 26.34 -15.46
C VAL A 347 -10.54 27.24 -14.27
N TRP A 348 -9.58 27.42 -13.37
CA TRP A 348 -9.74 28.27 -12.18
C TRP A 348 -9.77 29.76 -12.53
N LYS A 349 -9.08 30.18 -13.60
CA LYS A 349 -9.16 31.56 -14.11
C LYS A 349 -10.51 31.85 -14.75
N ALA A 350 -11.02 30.92 -15.56
CA ALA A 350 -12.35 31.01 -16.19
C ALA A 350 -13.49 31.09 -15.16
N HIS A 351 -13.28 30.52 -13.96
CA HIS A 351 -14.20 30.62 -12.83
C HIS A 351 -13.95 31.85 -11.93
N GLY A 352 -13.01 32.72 -12.30
CA GLY A 352 -12.74 33.96 -11.58
C GLY A 352 -11.98 33.76 -10.26
N VAL A 353 -11.38 32.60 -10.01
CA VAL A 353 -10.63 32.32 -8.78
C VAL A 353 -9.40 33.22 -8.66
N TRP A 354 -8.76 33.52 -9.78
CA TRP A 354 -7.56 34.33 -9.85
C TRP A 354 -7.46 35.09 -11.18
N SER A 355 -6.57 36.08 -11.24
CA SER A 355 -6.20 36.81 -12.45
C SER A 355 -4.69 37.10 -12.48
N TRP A 356 -4.11 37.30 -13.65
CA TRP A 356 -2.73 37.78 -13.77
C TRP A 356 -2.65 39.29 -13.54
N ASP A 357 -1.74 39.74 -12.67
CA ASP A 357 -1.46 41.15 -12.48
C ASP A 357 -0.24 41.56 -13.32
N GLU A 358 -0.47 42.34 -14.38
CA GLU A 358 0.58 42.79 -15.29
C GLU A 358 1.60 43.73 -14.65
N LYS A 359 1.25 44.43 -13.56
CA LYS A 359 2.14 45.38 -12.88
C LYS A 359 3.10 44.64 -11.96
N THR A 360 2.58 43.73 -11.14
CA THR A 360 3.39 42.98 -10.16
C THR A 360 4.01 41.73 -10.75
N LYS A 361 3.54 41.27 -11.93
CA LYS A 361 3.92 40.00 -12.56
C LYS A 361 3.69 38.80 -11.62
N THR A 362 2.53 38.78 -10.97
CA THR A 362 2.12 37.71 -10.06
C THR A 362 0.66 37.30 -10.27
N ALA A 363 0.31 36.09 -9.85
CA ALA A 363 -1.08 35.68 -9.72
C ALA A 363 -1.76 36.46 -8.59
N LYS A 364 -2.84 37.17 -8.92
CA LYS A 364 -3.72 37.85 -7.96
C LYS A 364 -4.92 36.95 -7.67
N ILE A 365 -5.02 36.47 -6.43
CA ILE A 365 -6.15 35.66 -5.98
C ILE A 365 -7.37 36.56 -5.74
N LEU A 366 -8.50 36.20 -6.35
CA LEU A 366 -9.75 36.96 -6.32
C LEU A 366 -10.73 36.39 -5.28
N HIS A 367 -10.73 35.07 -5.09
CA HIS A 367 -11.56 34.36 -4.11
C HIS A 367 -10.71 33.38 -3.29
N LYS A 368 -10.48 33.70 -2.01
CA LYS A 368 -9.59 32.91 -1.14
C LYS A 368 -10.24 31.63 -0.59
N ASP A 369 -11.54 31.65 -0.44
CA ASP A 369 -12.41 30.59 0.09
C ASP A 369 -13.12 29.80 -1.01
N TYR A 370 -12.74 29.99 -2.28
CA TYR A 370 -13.43 29.39 -3.42
C TYR A 370 -13.54 27.86 -3.30
N PHE A 371 -12.52 27.19 -2.77
CA PHE A 371 -12.50 25.74 -2.61
C PHE A 371 -13.12 25.22 -1.31
N ASP A 372 -13.63 26.12 -0.46
CA ASP A 372 -14.29 25.76 0.80
C ASP A 372 -15.81 25.73 0.70
N VAL A 373 -16.37 26.30 -0.37
CA VAL A 373 -17.81 26.46 -0.54
C VAL A 373 -18.31 25.89 -1.87
N ASP A 374 -19.57 25.48 -1.87
CA ASP A 374 -20.29 25.01 -3.05
C ASP A 374 -20.75 26.22 -3.89
N HIS A 375 -20.57 26.14 -5.22
CA HIS A 375 -21.02 27.18 -6.17
C HIS A 375 -22.19 26.71 -7.05
N ARG A 376 -22.79 25.54 -6.76
CA ARG A 376 -23.99 25.07 -7.48
C ARG A 376 -25.23 25.91 -7.13
N PRO A 377 -26.15 26.08 -8.09
CA PRO A 377 -27.46 26.65 -7.84
C PRO A 377 -28.20 25.97 -6.67
N GLY A 378 -28.63 26.76 -5.68
CA GLY A 378 -29.34 26.31 -4.49
C GLY A 378 -28.45 25.85 -3.32
N ARG A 379 -27.12 25.79 -3.51
CA ARG A 379 -26.14 25.46 -2.46
C ARG A 379 -25.05 26.53 -2.30
N GLU A 380 -25.18 27.67 -2.95
CA GLU A 380 -24.16 28.70 -3.02
C GLU A 380 -23.69 29.14 -1.63
N GLY A 381 -22.38 29.13 -1.42
CA GLY A 381 -21.77 29.57 -0.16
C GLY A 381 -21.91 28.57 1.00
N GLN A 382 -22.58 27.42 0.80
CA GLN A 382 -22.56 26.35 1.80
C GLN A 382 -21.18 25.71 1.85
N ARG A 383 -20.71 25.38 3.06
CA ARG A 383 -19.41 24.70 3.24
C ARG A 383 -19.43 23.33 2.54
N LEU A 384 -18.51 23.17 1.60
CA LEU A 384 -18.21 21.90 0.94
C LEU A 384 -17.34 21.06 1.88
N GLU A 385 -17.74 19.82 2.13
CA GLU A 385 -16.99 18.86 2.93
C GLU A 385 -16.76 17.59 2.11
N TRP A 386 -15.50 17.21 1.93
CA TRP A 386 -15.11 16.20 0.95
C TRP A 386 -15.69 14.82 1.23
N TYR A 387 -15.67 14.35 2.48
CA TYR A 387 -16.18 13.01 2.82
C TYR A 387 -17.69 12.92 2.61
N ARG A 388 -18.45 13.92 3.07
CA ARG A 388 -19.91 13.99 2.97
C ARG A 388 -20.39 14.24 1.54
N ASP A 389 -19.87 15.27 0.89
CA ASP A 389 -20.44 15.76 -0.37
C ASP A 389 -19.81 15.11 -1.61
N CYS A 390 -18.64 14.48 -1.49
CA CYS A 390 -17.89 13.93 -2.62
C CYS A 390 -17.62 12.42 -2.49
N TYR A 391 -16.84 12.00 -1.48
CA TYR A 391 -16.36 10.62 -1.35
C TYR A 391 -17.50 9.64 -1.07
N GLY A 392 -18.36 9.92 -0.09
CA GLY A 392 -19.53 9.10 0.23
C GLY A 392 -20.45 8.86 -0.97
N PRO A 393 -20.95 9.91 -1.65
CA PRO A 393 -21.77 9.76 -2.85
C PRO A 393 -21.10 8.96 -3.98
N PHE A 394 -19.78 9.09 -4.16
CA PHE A 394 -19.04 8.28 -5.11
C PHE A 394 -19.01 6.80 -4.70
N LEU A 395 -18.70 6.50 -3.44
CA LEU A 395 -18.71 5.12 -2.92
C LEU A 395 -20.06 4.44 -3.16
N ASP A 396 -21.15 5.14 -2.87
CA ASP A 396 -22.51 4.63 -3.09
C ASP A 396 -22.76 4.30 -4.57
N LYS A 397 -22.42 5.21 -5.49
CA LYS A 397 -22.57 4.97 -6.94
C LYS A 397 -21.71 3.80 -7.43
N PHE A 398 -20.44 3.77 -7.04
CA PHE A 398 -19.48 2.73 -7.46
C PHE A 398 -19.95 1.36 -6.98
N CYS A 399 -20.24 1.22 -5.67
CA CYS A 399 -20.65 -0.05 -5.09
C CYS A 399 -21.98 -0.53 -5.67
N LYS A 400 -22.95 0.37 -5.90
CA LYS A 400 -24.20 0.02 -6.60
C LYS A 400 -23.97 -0.48 -8.02
N ARG A 401 -22.99 0.08 -8.75
CA ARG A 401 -22.67 -0.37 -10.12
C ARG A 401 -22.02 -1.75 -10.12
N VAL A 402 -21.05 -1.98 -9.25
CA VAL A 402 -20.34 -3.26 -9.11
C VAL A 402 -21.27 -4.38 -8.64
N ALA A 403 -22.19 -4.07 -7.72
CA ALA A 403 -23.12 -5.05 -7.17
C ALA A 403 -24.25 -5.48 -8.12
N ARG A 404 -24.39 -4.88 -9.32
CA ARG A 404 -25.50 -5.18 -10.25
C ARG A 404 -25.56 -6.65 -10.67
N ARG A 405 -24.40 -7.27 -10.93
CA ARG A 405 -24.28 -8.71 -11.22
C ARG A 405 -23.64 -9.50 -10.07
N GLY A 406 -22.76 -8.86 -9.30
CA GLY A 406 -22.09 -9.48 -8.14
C GLY A 406 -22.57 -8.93 -6.81
N SER A 407 -23.83 -9.17 -6.42
CA SER A 407 -24.36 -8.71 -5.12
C SER A 407 -23.66 -9.31 -3.89
N HIS A 408 -22.89 -10.37 -4.10
CA HIS A 408 -22.07 -11.03 -3.08
C HIS A 408 -20.68 -10.38 -2.91
N PHE A 409 -20.28 -9.47 -3.80
CA PHE A 409 -18.97 -8.83 -3.72
C PHE A 409 -18.82 -8.05 -2.40
N LEU A 410 -17.63 -8.17 -1.84
CA LEU A 410 -17.17 -7.37 -0.72
C LEU A 410 -16.79 -5.96 -1.21
N SER A 411 -17.14 -4.94 -0.41
CA SER A 411 -16.81 -3.54 -0.68
C SER A 411 -15.66 -3.09 0.21
N PHE A 412 -14.43 -3.12 -0.32
CA PHE A 412 -13.22 -2.69 0.39
C PHE A 412 -13.10 -1.18 0.31
N PHE A 413 -12.77 -0.48 1.39
CA PHE A 413 -12.59 0.97 1.34
C PHE A 413 -11.61 1.48 2.39
N GLU A 414 -11.05 2.65 2.11
CA GLU A 414 -10.03 3.29 2.92
C GLU A 414 -10.19 4.82 2.94
N PRO A 415 -9.67 5.53 3.96
CA PRO A 415 -9.70 6.98 3.98
C PRO A 415 -8.55 7.56 3.16
N ILE A 416 -8.39 8.89 3.17
CA ILE A 416 -7.15 9.52 2.70
C ILE A 416 -5.95 8.91 3.47
N PRO A 417 -4.83 8.60 2.81
CA PRO A 417 -3.66 8.03 3.47
C PRO A 417 -3.22 8.81 4.71
N ASN A 418 -2.82 8.09 5.76
CA ASN A 418 -2.40 8.62 7.07
C ASN A 418 -3.48 9.33 7.91
N GLU A 419 -4.71 9.46 7.40
CA GLU A 419 -5.86 9.88 8.19
C GLU A 419 -6.49 8.69 8.93
N PHE A 420 -7.25 9.00 9.98
CA PHE A 420 -8.15 8.01 10.55
C PHE A 420 -9.48 8.08 9.82
N MET A 421 -10.16 6.94 9.69
CA MET A 421 -11.49 6.89 9.08
C MET A 421 -12.44 7.87 9.81
N PRO A 422 -13.01 8.88 9.11
CA PRO A 422 -13.96 9.80 9.74
C PRO A 422 -15.22 9.04 10.14
N PRO A 423 -16.03 9.55 11.09
CA PRO A 423 -17.26 8.88 11.50
C PRO A 423 -18.20 8.57 10.33
N TRP A 424 -18.65 7.33 10.25
CA TRP A 424 -19.69 6.89 9.31
C TRP A 424 -21.06 7.10 9.94
N GLN A 425 -21.87 7.97 9.34
CA GLN A 425 -23.14 8.47 9.87
C GLN A 425 -23.02 9.06 11.31
N PRO A 426 -23.17 10.38 11.50
CA PRO A 426 -23.00 10.98 12.81
C PRO A 426 -24.11 10.53 13.77
N LYS A 427 -23.74 9.93 14.91
CA LYS A 427 -24.70 9.41 15.90
C LYS A 427 -25.44 10.51 16.69
N ASP A 428 -24.71 11.52 17.18
CA ASP A 428 -25.28 12.55 18.09
C ASP A 428 -24.93 14.00 17.71
N ARG A 429 -23.70 14.25 17.26
CA ARG A 429 -23.21 15.55 16.77
C ARG A 429 -22.58 15.36 15.40
N LYS A 430 -22.86 16.26 14.47
CA LYS A 430 -22.18 16.28 13.17
C LYS A 430 -20.74 16.78 13.40
N PRO A 431 -19.72 15.91 13.35
CA PRO A 431 -18.33 16.35 13.44
C PRO A 431 -17.98 17.22 12.23
N ALA A 432 -16.78 17.80 12.23
CA ALA A 432 -16.33 18.62 11.11
C ALA A 432 -16.26 17.83 9.78
N GLU A 433 -15.95 16.53 9.85
CA GLU A 433 -15.78 15.61 8.72
C GLU A 433 -16.52 14.31 9.03
N TYR A 434 -17.40 13.85 8.13
CA TYR A 434 -18.16 12.61 8.28
C TYR A 434 -18.65 12.09 6.93
N ILE A 435 -18.94 10.79 6.86
CA ILE A 435 -19.58 10.17 5.70
C ILE A 435 -21.09 10.06 5.99
N ASP A 436 -21.93 10.52 5.05
CA ASP A 436 -23.39 10.60 5.21
C ASP A 436 -24.12 9.80 4.13
N ILE A 437 -23.82 8.50 4.08
CA ILE A 437 -24.53 7.52 3.25
C ILE A 437 -24.92 6.32 4.10
N GLU A 438 -25.92 5.56 3.64
CA GLU A 438 -26.22 4.26 4.24
C GLU A 438 -24.99 3.34 4.19
N PRO A 439 -24.79 2.47 5.21
CA PRO A 439 -23.73 1.47 5.16
C PRO A 439 -23.77 0.67 3.86
N LEU A 440 -22.61 0.52 3.22
CA LEU A 440 -22.48 -0.28 2.02
C LEU A 440 -22.76 -1.76 2.33
N GLN A 441 -23.16 -2.52 1.32
CA GLN A 441 -23.30 -3.96 1.47
C GLN A 441 -21.91 -4.60 1.55
N ASN A 442 -21.76 -5.62 2.43
CA ASN A 442 -20.54 -6.40 2.58
C ASN A 442 -19.27 -5.54 2.80
N MET A 443 -19.37 -4.51 3.64
CA MET A 443 -18.27 -3.60 3.94
C MET A 443 -17.03 -4.31 4.50
N VAL A 444 -15.86 -3.90 4.02
CA VAL A 444 -14.55 -4.28 4.54
C VAL A 444 -13.70 -3.01 4.68
N PHE A 445 -13.18 -2.77 5.88
CA PHE A 445 -12.24 -1.69 6.11
C PHE A 445 -10.85 -2.12 5.64
N ALA A 446 -10.23 -1.37 4.72
CA ALA A 446 -9.01 -1.76 4.03
C ALA A 446 -7.86 -0.72 4.11
N PRO A 447 -7.55 -0.14 5.29
CA PRO A 447 -6.60 0.97 5.37
C PRO A 447 -5.16 0.57 5.02
N HIS A 448 -4.37 1.56 4.64
CA HIS A 448 -2.92 1.41 4.47
C HIS A 448 -2.14 1.75 5.75
N PHE A 449 -0.93 1.19 5.86
CA PHE A 449 0.04 1.61 6.86
C PHE A 449 1.46 1.55 6.32
N TYR A 450 2.22 2.64 6.50
CA TYR A 450 3.65 2.69 6.24
C TYR A 450 4.39 3.31 7.43
N ASP A 451 5.61 2.82 7.70
CA ASP A 451 6.56 3.55 8.54
C ASP A 451 7.04 4.78 7.75
N LEU A 452 6.36 5.90 7.96
CA LEU A 452 6.68 7.15 7.26
C LEU A 452 8.12 7.62 7.48
N ASN A 453 8.77 7.27 8.60
CA ASN A 453 10.17 7.64 8.82
C ASN A 453 11.09 6.83 7.91
N VAL A 454 10.91 5.51 7.83
CA VAL A 454 11.71 4.63 6.97
C VAL A 454 11.38 4.85 5.50
N LEU A 455 10.09 4.94 5.17
CA LEU A 455 9.60 5.25 3.83
C LEU A 455 10.25 6.54 3.36
N PHE A 456 10.07 7.64 4.08
CA PHE A 456 10.55 8.95 3.66
C PHE A 456 12.08 9.05 3.58
N SER A 457 12.81 8.52 4.57
CA SER A 457 14.28 8.65 4.61
C SER A 457 15.02 7.63 3.74
N LYS A 458 14.39 6.49 3.40
CA LYS A 458 15.06 5.24 2.97
C LYS A 458 16.20 4.83 3.90
N GLN A 459 16.08 5.09 5.19
CA GLN A 459 17.12 4.76 6.15
C GLN A 459 16.53 4.11 7.39
N HIS A 460 17.23 3.10 7.89
CA HIS A 460 16.96 2.50 9.18
C HIS A 460 18.24 1.93 9.77
N THR A 461 18.40 2.08 11.08
CA THR A 461 19.53 1.51 11.82
C THR A 461 19.02 0.71 13.00
N TRP A 462 18.77 1.36 14.14
CA TRP A 462 18.38 0.71 15.39
C TRP A 462 17.22 1.42 16.10
N MET A 463 16.73 2.52 15.52
CA MET A 463 15.66 3.35 16.09
C MET A 463 14.52 3.51 15.09
N SER A 464 13.29 3.40 15.58
CA SER A 464 12.08 3.79 14.85
C SER A 464 11.35 4.91 15.54
N VAL A 465 10.51 5.60 14.75
CA VAL A 465 9.80 6.80 15.16
C VAL A 465 8.30 6.58 14.98
N ASN A 466 7.51 6.93 15.98
CA ASN A 466 6.06 6.94 15.89
C ASN A 466 5.58 8.24 15.24
N VAL A 467 5.69 8.30 13.91
CA VAL A 467 5.31 9.48 13.12
C VAL A 467 3.80 9.77 13.25
N GLN A 468 2.96 8.74 13.33
CA GLN A 468 1.52 8.90 13.57
C GLN A 468 1.23 9.65 14.87
N GLY A 469 1.98 9.36 15.93
CA GLY A 469 1.90 10.04 17.22
C GLY A 469 2.48 11.45 17.18
N LEU A 470 3.68 11.63 16.58
CA LEU A 470 4.33 12.93 16.48
C LEU A 470 3.48 13.95 15.73
N SER A 471 2.91 13.56 14.58
CA SER A 471 2.00 14.40 13.79
C SER A 471 0.74 14.80 14.55
N ARG A 472 0.42 14.12 15.66
CA ARG A 472 -0.73 14.38 16.53
C ARG A 472 -0.32 14.90 17.92
N GLY A 473 0.87 15.50 18.02
CA GLY A 473 1.33 16.20 19.23
C GLY A 473 1.99 15.32 20.30
N MET A 474 2.36 14.08 19.99
CA MET A 474 3.15 13.25 20.92
C MET A 474 4.51 13.88 21.19
N LEU A 475 4.93 13.89 22.46
CA LEU A 475 6.28 14.35 22.84
C LEU A 475 7.34 13.44 22.20
N VAL A 476 8.41 14.04 21.65
CA VAL A 476 9.41 13.35 20.83
C VAL A 476 10.01 12.13 21.53
N PHE A 477 10.39 12.24 22.81
CA PHE A 477 10.98 11.13 23.55
C PHE A 477 10.02 9.95 23.79
N LEU A 478 8.69 10.15 23.71
CA LEU A 478 7.69 9.09 23.77
C LEU A 478 7.43 8.43 22.41
N ALA A 479 7.93 9.04 21.34
CA ALA A 479 7.80 8.55 19.97
C ALA A 479 9.02 7.75 19.49
N LEU A 480 10.10 7.66 20.27
CA LEU A 480 11.30 6.90 19.90
C LEU A 480 11.25 5.48 20.45
N TYR A 481 11.57 4.51 19.60
CA TYR A 481 11.61 3.08 19.96
C TYR A 481 12.91 2.47 19.46
N PHE A 482 13.51 1.60 20.26
CA PHE A 482 14.88 1.12 20.04
C PHE A 482 14.95 -0.40 19.92
N GLY A 483 15.78 -0.86 18.99
CA GLY A 483 15.99 -2.26 18.64
C GLY A 483 14.76 -2.96 18.04
N PRO A 484 14.89 -4.24 17.64
CA PRO A 484 13.81 -5.00 17.02
C PRO A 484 12.54 -5.11 17.90
N THR A 485 12.71 -5.24 19.22
CA THR A 485 11.57 -5.29 20.16
C THR A 485 10.85 -3.94 20.24
N GLY A 486 11.59 -2.84 20.30
CA GLY A 486 11.02 -1.49 20.27
C GLY A 486 10.28 -1.23 18.96
N LEU A 487 10.87 -1.64 17.84
CA LEU A 487 10.29 -1.55 16.51
C LEU A 487 8.93 -2.25 16.41
N ARG A 488 8.84 -3.53 16.83
CA ARG A 488 7.56 -4.26 16.88
C ARG A 488 6.54 -3.57 17.80
N LYS A 489 6.96 -3.07 18.96
CA LYS A 489 6.09 -2.32 19.88
C LYS A 489 5.55 -1.03 19.23
N ASN A 490 6.37 -0.33 18.47
CA ASN A 490 5.97 0.86 17.73
C ASN A 490 4.89 0.52 16.70
N TYR A 491 5.15 -0.46 15.83
CA TYR A 491 4.21 -0.84 14.77
C TYR A 491 2.93 -1.43 15.33
N ARG A 492 3.00 -2.31 16.34
CA ARG A 492 1.81 -2.79 17.08
C ARG A 492 0.93 -1.63 17.54
N LYS A 493 1.53 -0.59 18.13
CA LYS A 493 0.80 0.57 18.66
C LYS A 493 0.13 1.38 17.54
N GLN A 494 0.85 1.69 16.47
CA GLN A 494 0.32 2.51 15.38
C GLN A 494 -0.78 1.78 14.60
N LEU A 495 -0.60 0.48 14.32
CA LEU A 495 -1.62 -0.37 13.71
C LEU A 495 -2.85 -0.49 14.62
N GLY A 496 -2.65 -0.73 15.92
CA GLY A 496 -3.75 -0.81 16.89
C GLY A 496 -4.57 0.47 16.97
N ASN A 497 -3.95 1.64 16.78
CA ASN A 497 -4.68 2.90 16.69
C ASN A 497 -5.56 2.97 15.43
N VAL A 498 -5.04 2.56 14.26
CA VAL A 498 -5.81 2.51 13.01
C VAL A 498 -7.06 1.66 13.18
N LEU A 499 -6.91 0.43 13.73
CA LEU A 499 -8.03 -0.48 13.98
C LEU A 499 -9.03 0.08 14.99
N LYS A 500 -8.54 0.66 16.09
CA LYS A 500 -9.39 1.27 17.12
C LYS A 500 -10.23 2.41 16.55
N HIS A 501 -9.64 3.29 15.75
CA HIS A 501 -10.35 4.41 15.14
C HIS A 501 -11.30 3.94 14.03
N GLY A 502 -10.91 2.94 13.24
CA GLY A 502 -11.79 2.28 12.27
C GLY A 502 -13.04 1.70 12.94
N MET A 503 -12.87 0.90 14.00
CA MET A 503 -13.99 0.33 14.76
C MET A 503 -14.88 1.41 15.39
N ALA A 504 -14.29 2.51 15.89
CA ALA A 504 -15.05 3.61 16.47
C ALA A 504 -15.92 4.34 15.42
N SER A 505 -15.45 4.43 14.17
CA SER A 505 -16.19 5.01 13.05
C SER A 505 -17.23 4.05 12.47
N LEU A 506 -16.80 2.83 12.11
CA LEU A 506 -17.55 1.90 11.26
C LEU A 506 -18.36 0.87 12.04
N GLY A 507 -18.09 0.72 13.34
CA GLY A 507 -18.62 -0.38 14.14
C GLY A 507 -17.89 -1.70 13.86
N ARG A 508 -18.62 -2.82 13.92
CA ARG A 508 -18.06 -4.17 13.72
C ARG A 508 -18.02 -4.50 12.23
N VAL A 509 -16.94 -4.06 11.58
CA VAL A 509 -16.65 -4.31 10.16
C VAL A 509 -15.34 -5.09 10.08
N PRO A 510 -15.24 -6.15 9.26
CA PRO A 510 -14.00 -6.88 9.09
C PRO A 510 -12.92 -5.95 8.52
N THR A 511 -11.69 -6.15 8.95
CA THR A 511 -10.58 -5.30 8.56
C THR A 511 -9.42 -6.11 7.98
N VAL A 512 -8.84 -5.59 6.91
CA VAL A 512 -7.57 -6.04 6.34
C VAL A 512 -6.67 -4.82 6.16
N ILE A 513 -5.37 -4.93 6.42
CA ILE A 513 -4.44 -3.87 5.99
C ILE A 513 -4.22 -4.04 4.48
N GLY A 514 -4.82 -3.16 3.67
CA GLY A 514 -4.82 -3.26 2.21
C GLY A 514 -3.41 -3.10 1.60
N GLU A 515 -2.57 -2.31 2.26
CA GLU A 515 -1.21 -2.10 1.80
C GLU A 515 -0.27 -1.77 2.97
N ILE A 516 0.86 -2.49 3.01
CA ILE A 516 1.91 -2.32 4.02
C ILE A 516 3.18 -3.00 3.54
N GLY A 517 4.33 -2.33 3.63
CA GLY A 517 5.58 -2.91 3.15
C GLY A 517 6.80 -2.13 3.57
N ILE A 518 7.96 -2.58 3.09
CA ILE A 518 9.23 -1.88 3.29
C ILE A 518 9.93 -1.69 1.96
N PRO A 519 10.66 -0.57 1.81
CA PRO A 519 11.58 -0.43 0.71
C PRO A 519 12.81 -1.33 0.93
N PHE A 520 13.22 -2.08 -0.08
CA PHE A 520 14.40 -2.94 -0.03
C PHE A 520 15.70 -2.19 -0.30
N ASP A 521 15.62 -1.06 -1.00
CA ASP A 521 16.72 -0.13 -1.34
C ASP A 521 17.08 0.84 -0.19
N ILE A 522 16.63 0.57 1.04
CA ILE A 522 17.07 1.33 2.22
C ILE A 522 18.58 1.27 2.43
N ASN A 523 19.12 2.28 3.11
CA ASN A 523 20.54 2.41 3.41
C ASN A 523 21.39 2.32 2.12
N ASP A 524 20.99 3.09 1.12
CA ASP A 524 21.64 3.19 -0.21
C ASP A 524 21.78 1.84 -0.93
N GLY A 525 20.82 0.94 -0.74
CA GLY A 525 20.82 -0.41 -1.33
C GLY A 525 22.00 -1.27 -0.87
N SER A 526 22.59 -1.01 0.30
CA SER A 526 23.76 -1.75 0.81
C SER A 526 23.55 -3.27 0.83
N ALA A 527 22.33 -3.72 1.14
CA ALA A 527 21.96 -5.13 1.14
C ALA A 527 22.17 -5.81 -0.23
N PHE A 528 22.01 -5.09 -1.34
CA PHE A 528 22.18 -5.63 -2.68
C PHE A 528 23.64 -5.97 -2.99
N LYS A 529 24.58 -5.25 -2.38
CA LYS A 529 26.02 -5.44 -2.58
C LYS A 529 26.60 -6.45 -1.59
N THR A 530 26.05 -6.50 -0.39
CA THR A 530 26.58 -7.30 0.72
C THR A 530 25.88 -8.65 0.86
N GLY A 531 24.62 -8.77 0.43
CA GLY A 531 23.73 -9.88 0.73
C GLY A 531 23.11 -9.77 2.13
N GLN A 532 23.40 -8.69 2.89
CA GLN A 532 22.95 -8.49 4.26
C GLN A 532 21.59 -7.80 4.34
N TYR A 533 20.52 -8.59 4.34
CA TYR A 533 19.15 -8.08 4.46
C TYR A 533 18.64 -8.00 5.90
N ASP A 534 19.52 -7.98 6.91
CA ASP A 534 19.12 -8.04 8.34
C ASP A 534 18.25 -6.83 8.75
N THR A 535 18.54 -5.63 8.24
CA THR A 535 17.70 -4.44 8.51
C THR A 535 16.31 -4.57 7.90
N GLN A 536 16.22 -5.03 6.65
CA GLN A 536 14.97 -5.30 5.96
C GLN A 536 14.19 -6.41 6.69
N ARG A 537 14.88 -7.44 7.16
CA ARG A 537 14.31 -8.55 7.93
C ARG A 537 13.72 -8.08 9.24
N ASP A 538 14.42 -7.24 9.99
CA ASP A 538 13.92 -6.68 11.26
C ASP A 538 12.68 -5.82 11.03
N LEU A 539 12.69 -4.95 10.01
CA LEU A 539 11.55 -4.13 9.64
C LEU A 539 10.34 -4.98 9.23
N MET A 540 10.52 -5.90 8.29
CA MET A 540 9.45 -6.78 7.81
C MET A 540 8.89 -7.65 8.94
N ASN A 541 9.77 -8.24 9.76
CA ASN A 541 9.35 -9.06 10.89
C ASN A 541 8.56 -8.26 11.92
N ALA A 542 8.96 -7.03 12.20
CA ALA A 542 8.24 -6.15 13.11
C ALA A 542 6.87 -5.73 12.55
N LEU A 543 6.76 -5.47 11.23
CA LEU A 543 5.47 -5.14 10.60
C LEU A 543 4.51 -6.33 10.69
N ILE A 544 4.94 -7.51 10.23
CA ILE A 544 4.09 -8.72 10.28
C ILE A 544 3.76 -9.07 11.73
N GLY A 545 4.75 -9.05 12.64
CA GLY A 545 4.52 -9.27 14.06
C GLY A 545 3.56 -8.26 14.68
N GLY A 546 3.59 -7.00 14.25
CA GLY A 546 2.65 -5.96 14.67
C GLY A 546 1.22 -6.19 14.18
N MET A 547 1.05 -6.78 12.99
CA MET A 547 -0.26 -7.19 12.47
C MET A 547 -0.79 -8.43 13.19
N GLU A 548 0.07 -9.42 13.46
CA GLU A 548 -0.24 -10.61 14.25
C GLU A 548 -0.67 -10.25 15.67
N ASP A 549 0.05 -9.30 16.29
CA ASP A 549 -0.23 -8.74 17.60
C ASP A 549 -1.61 -8.06 17.72
N ASN A 550 -2.12 -7.57 16.59
CA ASN A 550 -3.43 -6.94 16.45
C ASN A 550 -4.47 -7.86 15.78
N GLN A 551 -4.09 -9.09 15.40
CA GLN A 551 -4.96 -10.09 14.79
C GLN A 551 -5.65 -9.63 13.51
N VAL A 552 -4.95 -8.83 12.70
CA VAL A 552 -5.49 -8.29 11.45
C VAL A 552 -4.87 -9.00 10.24
N GLY A 553 -5.68 -9.27 9.23
CA GLY A 553 -5.22 -9.73 7.92
C GLY A 553 -4.48 -8.63 7.16
N PHE A 554 -3.74 -8.99 6.11
CA PHE A 554 -2.97 -8.00 5.36
C PHE A 554 -2.59 -8.45 3.94
N THR A 555 -2.27 -7.46 3.11
CA THR A 555 -1.60 -7.63 1.82
C THR A 555 -0.30 -6.82 1.79
N LEU A 556 0.84 -7.50 1.73
CA LEU A 556 2.15 -6.86 1.71
C LEU A 556 2.39 -6.15 0.37
N TRP A 557 2.99 -4.95 0.40
CA TRP A 557 3.48 -4.23 -0.77
C TRP A 557 4.96 -4.56 -1.00
N ASN A 558 5.33 -5.27 -2.08
CA ASN A 558 4.45 -5.97 -3.04
C ASN A 558 5.05 -7.30 -3.54
N TYR A 559 4.31 -8.04 -4.37
CA TYR A 559 4.85 -9.13 -5.18
C TYR A 559 4.88 -8.68 -6.65
N ASN A 560 6.05 -8.28 -7.14
CA ASN A 560 6.27 -7.97 -8.55
C ASN A 560 7.36 -8.88 -9.14
N PRO A 561 7.00 -9.85 -10.01
CA PRO A 561 7.97 -10.77 -10.60
C PRO A 561 8.95 -10.08 -11.56
N HIS A 562 8.60 -8.90 -12.07
CA HIS A 562 9.43 -8.11 -12.97
C HIS A 562 10.30 -7.07 -12.26
N ASN A 563 10.33 -7.09 -10.92
CA ASN A 563 11.19 -6.18 -10.17
C ASN A 563 12.67 -6.39 -10.51
N ARG A 564 13.44 -5.31 -10.56
CA ARG A 564 14.89 -5.28 -10.80
C ARG A 564 15.54 -4.35 -9.78
N VAL A 565 16.79 -4.59 -9.36
CA VAL A 565 17.48 -3.68 -8.41
C VAL A 565 17.62 -2.27 -8.97
N GLU A 566 17.90 -2.14 -10.27
CA GLU A 566 18.22 -0.84 -10.87
C GLU A 566 17.01 0.12 -10.91
N TYR A 567 15.82 -0.40 -11.23
CA TYR A 567 14.61 0.41 -11.44
C TYR A 567 13.43 0.00 -10.55
N GLY A 568 13.64 -0.88 -9.58
CA GLY A 568 12.59 -1.39 -8.71
C GLY A 568 11.50 -2.11 -9.50
N ASP A 569 10.24 -1.74 -9.26
CA ASP A 569 9.06 -2.24 -9.95
C ASP A 569 8.86 -1.67 -11.36
N GLY A 570 9.76 -0.77 -11.81
CA GLY A 570 9.69 -0.07 -13.09
C GLY A 570 8.96 1.27 -13.04
N TRP A 571 8.26 1.55 -11.94
CA TRP A 571 7.53 2.77 -11.70
C TRP A 571 8.26 3.62 -10.65
N ASN A 572 8.74 4.80 -11.07
CA ASN A 572 9.41 5.77 -10.21
C ASN A 572 10.54 5.21 -9.32
N LYS A 573 11.21 4.12 -9.74
CA LYS A 573 12.29 3.45 -8.98
C LYS A 573 11.85 2.88 -7.62
N GLU A 574 10.58 2.53 -7.45
CA GLU A 574 10.11 1.91 -6.22
C GLU A 574 10.56 0.46 -6.09
N ASP A 575 11.41 0.14 -5.11
CA ASP A 575 11.80 -1.23 -4.84
C ASP A 575 11.19 -1.78 -3.54
N PHE A 576 9.95 -2.27 -3.64
CA PHE A 576 9.20 -2.88 -2.54
C PHE A 576 8.94 -4.38 -2.72
N SER A 577 9.28 -4.94 -3.88
CA SER A 577 8.88 -6.31 -4.17
C SER A 577 9.55 -7.32 -3.25
N VAL A 578 8.86 -8.35 -2.78
CA VAL A 578 9.48 -9.42 -2.00
C VAL A 578 10.28 -10.39 -2.86
N VAL A 579 10.21 -10.24 -4.17
CA VAL A 579 11.03 -10.97 -5.15
C VAL A 579 11.85 -10.01 -5.99
N ASN A 580 12.99 -10.48 -6.47
CA ASN A 580 13.78 -9.80 -7.48
C ASN A 580 14.00 -10.77 -8.66
N GLY A 581 13.65 -10.32 -9.87
CA GLY A 581 13.79 -11.07 -11.11
C GLY A 581 15.09 -10.81 -11.88
N ASP A 582 16.07 -10.08 -11.34
CA ASP A 582 17.43 -10.02 -11.90
C ASP A 582 18.02 -11.45 -11.98
N ASP A 583 18.66 -11.82 -13.08
CA ASP A 583 19.31 -13.14 -13.26
C ASP A 583 20.72 -13.20 -12.62
N HIS A 584 21.26 -14.43 -12.50
CA HIS A 584 22.58 -14.74 -11.92
C HIS A 584 23.81 -14.10 -12.63
N GLY A 585 23.62 -13.33 -13.71
CA GLY A 585 24.68 -12.75 -14.52
C GLY A 585 25.23 -11.39 -14.05
N HIS A 586 24.58 -10.72 -13.09
CA HIS A 586 25.11 -9.50 -12.51
C HIS A 586 26.14 -9.82 -11.41
N GLU A 587 27.43 -9.83 -11.75
CA GLU A 587 28.55 -10.15 -10.85
C GLU A 587 28.60 -9.32 -9.55
N THR A 588 27.85 -8.21 -9.49
CA THR A 588 27.81 -7.27 -8.35
C THR A 588 26.63 -7.44 -7.41
N LEU A 589 25.59 -8.21 -7.77
CA LEU A 589 24.38 -8.37 -6.96
C LEU A 589 24.46 -9.63 -6.08
N ARG A 590 24.38 -9.44 -4.76
CA ARG A 590 24.33 -10.51 -3.77
C ARG A 590 22.90 -10.74 -3.29
N ARG A 591 22.47 -11.99 -3.37
CA ARG A 591 21.16 -12.45 -2.84
C ARG A 591 21.13 -12.40 -1.32
N ASP A 592 19.92 -12.43 -0.77
CA ASP A 592 19.71 -12.56 0.67
C ASP A 592 20.39 -13.85 1.17
N TYR A 593 21.37 -13.69 2.06
CA TYR A 593 22.14 -14.82 2.57
C TYR A 593 21.28 -15.87 3.29
N ARG A 594 20.12 -15.47 3.84
CA ARG A 594 19.18 -16.42 4.46
C ARG A 594 18.41 -17.23 3.42
N ASN A 595 18.10 -16.63 2.27
CA ASN A 595 17.41 -17.32 1.18
C ASN A 595 18.37 -18.09 0.27
N LYS A 596 19.68 -17.79 0.30
CA LYS A 596 20.72 -18.45 -0.50
C LYS A 596 20.61 -19.98 -0.58
N PRO A 597 20.33 -20.73 0.51
CA PRO A 597 20.16 -22.19 0.43
C PRO A 597 18.99 -22.67 -0.44
N HIS A 598 18.04 -21.78 -0.75
CA HIS A 598 16.82 -22.06 -1.50
C HIS A 598 16.83 -21.49 -2.94
N GLU A 599 17.91 -20.85 -3.39
CA GLU A 599 17.96 -20.19 -4.72
C GLU A 599 17.86 -21.18 -5.91
N ASN A 600 18.19 -22.46 -5.69
CA ASN A 600 18.05 -23.51 -6.69
C ASN A 600 16.60 -24.00 -6.85
N ASP A 601 15.70 -23.65 -5.92
CA ASP A 601 14.28 -23.99 -5.96
C ASP A 601 13.48 -22.82 -6.55
N ASP A 602 12.77 -23.08 -7.66
CA ASP A 602 11.95 -22.07 -8.32
C ASP A 602 10.88 -21.47 -7.39
N MET A 603 10.46 -22.17 -6.33
CA MET A 603 9.50 -21.66 -5.34
C MET A 603 10.05 -20.53 -4.47
N TYR A 604 11.37 -20.41 -4.34
CA TYR A 604 12.01 -19.44 -3.44
C TYR A 604 13.06 -18.57 -4.13
N ARG A 605 13.45 -18.89 -5.38
CA ARG A 605 14.45 -18.13 -6.14
C ARG A 605 14.13 -16.65 -6.21
N GLY A 606 15.15 -15.83 -5.94
CA GLY A 606 15.05 -14.37 -5.95
C GLY A 606 14.23 -13.77 -4.81
N GLY A 607 13.77 -14.59 -3.85
CA GLY A 607 13.06 -14.16 -2.67
C GLY A 607 13.93 -13.30 -1.74
N ARG A 608 13.33 -12.27 -1.15
CA ARG A 608 13.98 -11.36 -0.22
C ARG A 608 13.27 -11.45 1.13
N VAL A 609 14.04 -11.66 2.21
CA VAL A 609 13.55 -11.79 3.59
C VAL A 609 12.41 -12.82 3.77
N LEU A 610 12.41 -13.86 2.93
CA LEU A 610 11.41 -14.94 2.99
C LEU A 610 11.41 -15.65 4.35
N ASP A 611 12.53 -15.66 5.05
CA ASP A 611 12.70 -16.27 6.38
C ASP A 611 11.91 -15.60 7.50
N VAL A 612 11.33 -14.43 7.23
CA VAL A 612 10.35 -13.79 8.11
C VAL A 612 9.01 -13.60 7.42
N ILE A 613 8.91 -13.59 6.10
CA ILE A 613 7.61 -13.49 5.42
C ILE A 613 6.84 -14.81 5.52
N ILE A 614 7.50 -15.94 5.27
CA ILE A 614 6.90 -17.27 5.30
C ILE A 614 6.87 -17.74 6.76
N ARG A 615 5.71 -17.71 7.42
CA ARG A 615 5.61 -18.02 8.85
C ARG A 615 4.33 -18.78 9.19
N PRO A 616 4.30 -19.58 10.27
CA PRO A 616 3.11 -20.33 10.65
C PRO A 616 1.99 -19.41 11.12
N TYR A 617 0.75 -19.77 10.81
CA TYR A 617 -0.44 -19.09 11.31
C TYR A 617 -1.70 -19.96 11.20
N ALA A 618 -2.69 -19.68 12.04
CA ALA A 618 -4.02 -20.26 11.94
C ALA A 618 -4.76 -19.66 10.75
N VAL A 619 -4.93 -20.43 9.66
CA VAL A 619 -5.60 -19.96 8.44
C VAL A 619 -7.11 -20.01 8.64
N LYS A 620 -7.62 -21.13 9.16
CA LYS A 620 -9.03 -21.37 9.48
C LYS A 620 -9.14 -21.75 10.95
N THR A 621 -9.90 -20.99 11.74
CA THR A 621 -10.06 -21.23 13.18
C THR A 621 -11.52 -21.54 13.51
N VAL A 622 -11.79 -22.69 14.12
CA VAL A 622 -13.10 -23.01 14.72
C VAL A 622 -13.22 -22.22 16.03
N GLY A 623 -13.64 -20.96 15.94
CA GLY A 623 -13.65 -20.02 17.05
C GLY A 623 -13.00 -18.68 16.68
N VAL A 624 -12.58 -17.93 17.69
CA VAL A 624 -11.97 -16.61 17.56
C VAL A 624 -10.54 -16.66 18.09
N PRO A 625 -9.52 -16.38 17.25
CA PRO A 625 -8.16 -16.17 17.72
C PRO A 625 -8.11 -15.08 18.80
N LEU A 626 -7.29 -15.30 19.83
CA LEU A 626 -7.06 -14.35 20.92
C LEU A 626 -5.63 -13.80 20.89
N ARG A 627 -4.67 -14.65 20.52
CA ARG A 627 -3.24 -14.31 20.46
C ARG A 627 -2.55 -15.24 19.49
N ALA A 628 -1.64 -14.69 18.70
CA ALA A 628 -0.66 -15.46 17.94
C ALA A 628 0.73 -14.85 18.13
N SER A 629 1.74 -15.69 18.28
CA SER A 629 3.14 -15.23 18.36
C SER A 629 4.04 -16.24 17.68
N TRP A 630 4.97 -15.74 16.87
CA TRP A 630 6.01 -16.54 16.27
C TRP A 630 7.37 -15.89 16.48
N ASP A 631 8.36 -16.69 16.85
CA ASP A 631 9.76 -16.27 16.91
C ASP A 631 10.54 -16.94 15.78
N HIS A 632 10.90 -16.13 14.78
CA HIS A 632 11.68 -16.58 13.63
C HIS A 632 13.07 -17.12 13.97
N ARG A 633 13.62 -16.83 15.16
CA ARG A 633 14.96 -17.32 15.58
C ARG A 633 14.89 -18.74 16.12
N THR A 634 13.91 -18.99 16.98
CA THR A 634 13.71 -20.30 17.65
C THR A 634 12.73 -21.21 16.92
N LEU A 635 12.03 -20.68 15.91
CA LEU A 635 10.91 -21.32 15.20
C LEU A 635 9.76 -21.74 16.11
N ARG A 636 9.62 -21.06 17.26
CA ARG A 636 8.56 -21.30 18.21
C ARG A 636 7.29 -20.55 17.81
N TYR A 637 6.18 -21.28 17.67
CA TYR A 637 4.86 -20.72 17.38
C TYR A 637 3.90 -20.95 18.55
N GLU A 638 3.11 -19.92 18.88
CA GLU A 638 2.02 -19.94 19.87
C GLU A 638 0.73 -19.45 19.25
N LEU A 639 -0.36 -20.14 19.58
CA LEU A 639 -1.71 -19.73 19.25
C LEU A 639 -2.62 -19.95 20.46
N GLU A 640 -3.39 -18.92 20.81
CA GLU A 640 -4.51 -19.01 21.73
C GLU A 640 -5.79 -18.63 20.99
N TRP A 641 -6.85 -19.41 21.17
CA TRP A 641 -8.18 -19.12 20.61
C TRP A 641 -9.28 -19.60 21.55
N GLU A 642 -10.46 -19.03 21.39
CA GLU A 642 -11.65 -19.42 22.15
C GLU A 642 -12.76 -19.84 21.19
N SER A 643 -13.48 -20.90 21.57
CA SER A 643 -14.58 -21.43 20.77
C SER A 643 -15.81 -21.67 21.63
N GLU A 644 -16.95 -21.17 21.17
CA GLU A 644 -18.25 -21.43 21.80
C GLU A 644 -18.81 -22.81 21.43
N GLN A 645 -18.28 -23.41 20.36
CA GLN A 645 -18.69 -24.72 19.83
C GLN A 645 -17.48 -25.66 19.76
N GLY A 646 -17.74 -26.95 19.67
CA GLY A 646 -16.68 -27.93 19.40
C GLY A 646 -16.39 -28.05 17.90
N THR A 647 -15.46 -28.92 17.54
CA THR A 647 -15.09 -29.26 16.16
C THR A 647 -16.11 -30.15 15.44
N ARG A 648 -17.39 -29.77 15.53
CA ARG A 648 -18.53 -30.35 14.81
C ARG A 648 -19.46 -29.23 14.37
N THR A 649 -19.88 -29.26 13.11
CA THR A 649 -20.96 -28.40 12.61
C THR A 649 -22.30 -28.76 13.27
N GLU A 650 -23.30 -27.90 13.11
CA GLU A 650 -24.68 -28.15 13.57
C GLU A 650 -25.28 -29.46 12.99
N ASP A 651 -24.90 -29.84 11.78
CA ASP A 651 -25.30 -31.11 11.13
C ASP A 651 -24.38 -32.31 11.47
N GLY A 652 -23.44 -32.12 12.41
CA GLY A 652 -22.61 -33.19 12.98
C GLY A 652 -21.37 -33.57 12.18
N ARG A 653 -21.04 -32.85 11.09
CA ARG A 653 -19.81 -33.05 10.31
C ARG A 653 -18.58 -32.56 11.10
N PRO A 654 -17.46 -33.30 11.07
CA PRO A 654 -16.23 -32.83 11.69
C PRO A 654 -15.68 -31.61 10.96
N ILE A 655 -15.31 -30.57 11.72
CA ILE A 655 -14.59 -29.37 11.23
C ILE A 655 -13.33 -29.21 12.04
N GLU A 656 -12.27 -28.62 11.50
CA GLU A 656 -10.98 -28.53 12.19
C GLU A 656 -10.43 -27.11 12.12
N THR A 657 -9.72 -26.71 13.18
CA THR A 657 -8.82 -25.56 13.13
C THR A 657 -7.58 -25.97 12.35
N GLU A 658 -7.23 -25.22 11.32
CA GLU A 658 -6.14 -25.51 10.37
C GLU A 658 -5.05 -24.45 10.48
N VAL A 659 -3.85 -24.88 10.86
CA VAL A 659 -2.66 -24.06 11.01
C VAL A 659 -1.67 -24.41 9.89
N PHE A 660 -1.24 -23.39 9.14
CA PHE A 660 -0.16 -23.53 8.17
C PHE A 660 1.18 -23.64 8.90
N ILE A 661 1.97 -24.68 8.59
CA ILE A 661 3.31 -24.93 9.14
C ILE A 661 4.31 -25.03 7.98
N PRO A 662 5.07 -23.96 7.69
CA PRO A 662 5.84 -23.85 6.44
C PRO A 662 7.03 -24.80 6.39
N ALA A 663 7.10 -25.63 5.35
CA ALA A 663 8.22 -26.47 4.99
C ALA A 663 9.53 -25.69 4.87
N TYR A 664 9.48 -24.42 4.42
CA TYR A 664 10.63 -23.50 4.37
C TYR A 664 11.43 -23.50 5.68
N HIS A 665 10.73 -23.51 6.82
CA HIS A 665 11.34 -23.55 8.13
C HIS A 665 11.39 -24.96 8.72
N TYR A 666 10.30 -25.72 8.60
CA TYR A 666 10.04 -26.88 9.44
C TYR A 666 10.37 -28.22 8.77
N ALA A 667 10.63 -28.28 7.45
CA ALA A 667 10.87 -29.55 6.75
C ALA A 667 12.10 -30.30 7.28
N ALA A 668 13.15 -29.58 7.68
CA ALA A 668 14.38 -30.17 8.20
C ALA A 668 14.29 -30.57 9.69
N HIS A 669 13.17 -30.31 10.37
CA HIS A 669 13.05 -30.48 11.82
C HIS A 669 11.96 -31.49 12.19
N LYS A 670 12.12 -32.11 13.36
CA LYS A 670 11.05 -32.80 14.06
C LYS A 670 10.29 -31.80 14.92
N LEU A 671 8.96 -31.90 14.91
CA LEU A 671 8.09 -30.98 15.62
C LEU A 671 7.70 -31.54 16.98
N VAL A 672 7.73 -30.69 17.99
CA VAL A 672 7.12 -30.90 19.30
C VAL A 672 5.86 -30.05 19.35
N VAL A 673 4.70 -30.70 19.48
CA VAL A 673 3.40 -30.03 19.51
C VAL A 673 2.77 -30.24 20.88
N ALA A 674 2.64 -29.17 21.65
CA ALA A 674 1.91 -29.17 22.90
C ALA A 674 0.54 -28.50 22.70
N LEU A 675 -0.51 -29.19 23.10
CA LEU A 675 -1.90 -28.79 22.87
C LEU A 675 -2.74 -29.15 24.09
N ASN A 676 -3.56 -28.21 24.57
CA ASN A 676 -4.51 -28.43 25.68
C ASN A 676 -5.92 -28.86 25.19
N SER A 677 -6.00 -29.40 23.98
CA SER A 677 -7.23 -29.76 23.28
C SER A 677 -7.27 -31.26 22.98
N GLU A 678 -8.34 -31.74 22.38
CA GLU A 678 -8.61 -33.19 22.28
C GLU A 678 -7.58 -33.94 21.44
N SER A 679 -7.30 -33.47 20.22
CA SER A 679 -6.33 -34.13 19.35
C SER A 679 -5.82 -33.22 18.22
N TRP A 680 -4.69 -33.60 17.64
CA TRP A 680 -4.12 -32.96 16.46
C TRP A 680 -3.52 -33.99 15.50
N ASP A 681 -3.38 -33.57 14.25
CA ASP A 681 -2.75 -34.34 13.17
C ASP A 681 -1.93 -33.39 12.27
N TYR A 682 -0.70 -33.75 11.93
CA TYR A 682 0.17 -32.94 11.09
C TYR A 682 0.45 -33.62 9.76
N ASP A 683 -0.01 -32.98 8.69
CA ASP A 683 0.26 -33.37 7.31
C ASP A 683 1.43 -32.53 6.77
N ARG A 684 2.61 -33.16 6.70
CA ARG A 684 3.85 -32.51 6.28
C ARG A 684 3.83 -32.08 4.83
N GLU A 685 3.26 -32.89 3.94
CA GLU A 685 3.19 -32.58 2.50
C GLU A 685 2.28 -31.38 2.26
N GLN A 686 1.15 -31.33 2.97
CA GLN A 686 0.20 -30.23 2.88
C GLN A 686 0.57 -29.03 3.77
N GLN A 687 1.70 -29.08 4.49
CA GLN A 687 2.13 -28.02 5.41
C GLN A 687 1.02 -27.63 6.42
N THR A 688 0.25 -28.62 6.92
CA THR A 688 -1.01 -28.37 7.62
C THR A 688 -1.10 -29.14 8.94
N LEU A 689 -1.21 -28.42 10.05
CA LEU A 689 -1.57 -28.95 11.36
C LEU A 689 -3.07 -28.76 11.58
N ARG A 690 -3.79 -29.86 11.80
CA ARG A 690 -5.24 -29.88 12.04
C ARG A 690 -5.53 -30.18 13.49
N ILE A 691 -6.46 -29.43 14.08
CA ILE A 691 -6.75 -29.47 15.52
C ILE A 691 -8.24 -29.72 15.74
N ARG A 692 -8.53 -30.70 16.62
CA ARG A 692 -9.86 -31.03 17.11
C ARG A 692 -9.99 -30.67 18.58
N HIS A 693 -11.11 -30.07 18.94
CA HIS A 693 -11.33 -29.55 20.27
C HIS A 693 -12.84 -29.41 20.59
N GLY A 694 -13.19 -29.55 21.87
CA GLY A 694 -14.50 -29.14 22.38
C GLY A 694 -14.59 -27.61 22.54
N PRO A 695 -15.70 -27.10 23.10
CA PRO A 695 -15.83 -25.69 23.47
C PRO A 695 -14.81 -25.28 24.54
N GLY A 696 -14.43 -24.01 24.56
CA GLY A 696 -13.58 -23.41 25.59
C GLY A 696 -12.37 -22.67 25.04
N LYS A 697 -11.35 -22.52 25.89
CA LYS A 697 -10.08 -21.87 25.55
C LYS A 697 -9.02 -22.89 25.21
N HIS A 698 -8.34 -22.65 24.11
CA HIS A 698 -7.35 -23.53 23.55
C HIS A 698 -6.01 -22.81 23.42
N HIS A 699 -4.93 -23.58 23.60
CA HIS A 699 -3.56 -23.13 23.55
C HIS A 699 -2.73 -24.19 22.82
N LEU A 700 -2.07 -23.75 21.76
CA LEU A 700 -1.17 -24.53 20.93
C LEU A 700 0.23 -23.94 21.02
N VAL A 701 1.21 -24.82 21.18
CA VAL A 701 2.63 -24.55 21.04
C VAL A 701 3.21 -25.50 20.02
N VAL A 702 3.90 -24.95 19.00
CA VAL A 702 4.70 -25.73 18.04
C VAL A 702 6.16 -25.29 18.16
N GLU A 703 7.03 -26.26 18.42
CA GLU A 703 8.48 -26.09 18.58
C GLU A 703 9.25 -27.11 17.75
N ILE A 704 10.54 -26.87 17.56
CA ILE A 704 11.48 -27.85 17.00
C ILE A 704 12.22 -28.56 18.14
N GLU A 705 12.55 -29.84 17.95
CA GLU A 705 13.17 -30.68 19.00
C GLU A 705 14.56 -30.17 19.44
N ASP A 706 15.38 -29.69 18.51
CA ASP A 706 16.75 -29.21 18.77
C ASP A 706 16.92 -27.74 18.36
N VAL A 707 16.43 -26.84 19.22
CA VAL A 707 16.54 -25.39 19.04
C VAL A 707 18.00 -24.93 19.03
N GLN A 708 18.86 -25.54 19.85
CA GLN A 708 20.25 -25.12 19.95
C GLN A 708 21.03 -25.42 18.66
N ALA A 709 20.87 -26.61 18.09
CA ALA A 709 21.48 -26.94 16.80
C ALA A 709 20.96 -26.03 15.68
N HIS A 710 19.68 -25.68 15.69
CA HIS A 710 19.12 -24.71 14.74
C HIS A 710 19.78 -23.34 14.86
N LEU A 711 19.92 -22.80 16.08
CA LEU A 711 20.57 -21.51 16.31
C LEU A 711 22.04 -21.51 15.90
N VAL A 712 22.78 -22.59 16.20
CA VAL A 712 24.17 -22.77 15.75
C VAL A 712 24.24 -22.76 14.22
N LYS A 713 23.35 -23.49 13.53
CA LYS A 713 23.29 -23.49 12.06
C LYS A 713 22.96 -22.11 11.48
N ARG A 714 22.07 -21.34 12.13
CA ARG A 714 21.76 -19.95 11.73
C ARG A 714 23.00 -19.05 11.78
N VAL A 715 23.80 -19.15 12.85
CA VAL A 715 25.03 -18.35 13.00
C VAL A 715 26.10 -18.81 12.02
N ALA A 716 26.28 -20.12 11.85
CA ALA A 716 27.22 -20.68 10.88
C ALA A 716 26.92 -20.19 9.45
N LEU A 717 25.66 -20.23 9.02
CA LEU A 717 25.24 -19.73 7.71
C LEU A 717 25.58 -18.24 7.52
N ARG A 718 25.41 -17.41 8.56
CA ARG A 718 25.80 -15.99 8.51
C ARG A 718 27.31 -15.86 8.32
N ARG A 719 28.12 -16.55 9.13
CA ARG A 719 29.59 -16.51 9.03
C ARG A 719 30.09 -16.98 7.66
N GLU A 720 29.55 -18.09 7.15
CA GLU A 720 29.90 -18.66 5.83
C GLU A 720 29.49 -17.76 4.66
N SER A 721 28.45 -16.94 4.82
CA SER A 721 27.99 -16.04 3.76
C SER A 721 28.98 -14.91 3.45
N GLY A 722 29.95 -14.65 4.35
CA GLY A 722 30.91 -13.56 4.20
C GLY A 722 30.27 -12.16 4.24
N VAL A 723 29.05 -12.07 4.79
CA VAL A 723 28.37 -10.83 5.13
C VAL A 723 29.14 -10.17 6.29
N ALA A 724 29.32 -8.84 6.22
CA ALA A 724 30.16 -7.99 7.07
C ALA A 724 30.63 -8.60 8.41
N PRO A 725 31.95 -8.71 8.66
CA PRO A 725 32.48 -9.35 9.86
C PRO A 725 31.90 -8.75 11.14
N SER A 726 31.27 -9.60 11.96
CA SER A 726 30.85 -9.24 13.31
C SER A 726 32.03 -9.36 14.25
N ILE A 727 32.11 -8.50 15.28
CA ILE A 727 33.07 -8.68 16.38
C ILE A 727 32.90 -10.07 17.03
N LEU A 728 31.67 -10.61 16.99
CA LEU A 728 31.34 -11.94 17.50
C LEU A 728 31.87 -13.09 16.62
N ASP A 729 32.30 -12.84 15.38
CA ASP A 729 32.83 -13.90 14.52
C ASP A 729 34.11 -14.54 15.09
N ASN A 730 34.82 -13.82 15.97
CA ASN A 730 36.03 -14.29 16.65
C ASN A 730 35.77 -15.12 17.92
N VAL A 731 34.52 -15.21 18.40
CA VAL A 731 34.16 -16.08 19.54
C VAL A 731 33.59 -17.41 19.05
N PRO A 732 33.64 -18.49 19.85
CA PRO A 732 32.97 -19.76 19.50
C PRO A 732 31.49 -19.54 19.19
N ILE A 733 30.94 -20.29 18.22
CA ILE A 733 29.55 -20.11 17.76
C ILE A 733 28.57 -20.30 18.91
N GLU A 734 28.84 -21.22 19.82
CA GLU A 734 28.02 -21.50 20.99
C GLU A 734 27.94 -20.30 21.94
N VAL A 735 29.05 -19.55 22.08
CA VAL A 735 29.10 -18.32 22.88
C VAL A 735 28.32 -17.21 22.19
N GLU A 736 28.45 -17.08 20.86
CA GLU A 736 27.64 -16.13 20.10
C GLU A 736 26.15 -16.44 20.26
N VAL A 737 25.71 -17.69 20.05
CA VAL A 737 24.32 -18.12 20.25
C VAL A 737 23.83 -17.81 21.67
N TRP A 738 24.66 -18.07 22.68
CA TRP A 738 24.33 -17.75 24.06
C TRP A 738 24.15 -16.24 24.30
N LEU A 739 25.07 -15.41 23.79
CA LEU A 739 24.98 -13.94 23.86
C LEU A 739 23.74 -13.41 23.12
N ASP A 740 23.42 -14.03 21.98
CA ASP A 740 22.26 -13.74 21.15
C ASP A 740 20.94 -14.07 21.83
N GLY A 741 20.94 -15.07 22.73
CA GLY A 741 19.81 -15.47 23.55
C GLY A 741 19.59 -14.59 24.79
N LEU A 742 20.54 -13.71 25.13
CA LEU A 742 20.37 -12.76 26.23
C LEU A 742 19.34 -11.69 25.85
N ASN A 743 18.38 -11.44 26.73
CA ASN A 743 17.46 -10.31 26.59
C ASN A 743 18.19 -9.01 26.95
N TRP A 744 18.94 -8.47 25.99
CA TRP A 744 19.70 -7.23 26.14
C TRP A 744 18.83 -6.05 26.58
N GLY A 745 17.55 -6.03 26.21
CA GLY A 745 16.60 -5.01 26.68
C GLY A 745 16.41 -5.06 28.20
N ALA A 746 16.23 -6.26 28.77
CA ALA A 746 16.15 -6.44 30.22
C ALA A 746 17.48 -6.11 30.91
N LEU A 747 18.61 -6.52 30.31
CA LEU A 747 19.95 -6.27 30.84
C LEU A 747 20.32 -4.78 30.85
N MET A 748 19.96 -4.06 29.79
CA MET A 748 20.20 -2.63 29.65
C MET A 748 19.28 -1.80 30.55
N TRP A 749 18.02 -2.23 30.76
CA TRP A 749 17.14 -1.67 31.79
C TRP A 749 17.70 -1.87 33.19
N LEU A 750 18.28 -3.05 33.47
CA LEU A 750 18.97 -3.33 34.73
C LEU A 750 20.16 -2.39 34.91
N LEU A 751 20.96 -2.17 33.87
CA LEU A 751 22.08 -1.22 33.88
C LEU A 751 21.62 0.23 34.09
N VAL A 752 20.54 0.67 33.42
CA VAL A 752 19.97 2.01 33.61
C VAL A 752 19.39 2.18 35.01
N ALA A 753 18.73 1.15 35.55
CA ALA A 753 18.22 1.14 36.92
C ALA A 753 19.37 1.20 37.93
N LEU A 754 20.45 0.43 37.70
CA LEU A 754 21.67 0.47 38.52
C LEU A 754 22.37 1.83 38.43
N LEU A 755 22.41 2.46 37.25
CA LEU A 755 22.96 3.80 37.07
C LEU A 755 22.12 4.85 37.81
N ALA A 756 20.78 4.75 37.74
CA ALA A 756 19.87 5.64 38.44
C ALA A 756 19.99 5.49 39.97
N VAL A 757 20.16 4.26 40.45
CA VAL A 757 20.44 3.96 41.87
C VAL A 757 21.81 4.54 42.27
N ALA A 758 22.85 4.34 41.45
CA ALA A 758 24.18 4.87 41.71
C ALA A 758 24.20 6.41 41.72
N ILE A 759 23.53 7.07 40.78
CA ILE A 759 23.35 8.53 40.76
C ILE A 759 22.58 8.97 42.01
N GLY A 760 21.52 8.27 42.41
CA GLY A 760 20.78 8.55 43.64
C GLY A 760 21.62 8.41 44.92
N PHE A 761 22.55 7.45 44.96
CA PHE A 761 23.52 7.30 46.05
C PHE A 761 24.58 8.41 46.05
N ILE A 762 25.11 8.78 44.88
CA ILE A 762 26.08 9.87 44.73
C ILE A 762 25.46 11.21 45.11
N SER A 763 24.21 11.49 44.70
CA SER A 763 23.46 12.68 45.09
C SER A 763 23.14 12.74 46.59
N LYS A 764 23.01 11.57 47.26
CA LYS A 764 22.85 11.48 48.72
C LYS A 764 24.16 11.60 49.51
N MET A 765 25.31 11.31 48.89
CA MET A 765 26.63 11.50 49.51
C MET A 765 27.19 12.91 49.27
N ALA A 766 26.65 13.64 48.29
CA ALA A 766 27.00 15.03 47.98
C ALA A 766 26.10 16.08 48.68
N ALA A 767 25.07 15.63 49.39
CA ALA A 767 24.20 16.43 50.27
C ALA A 767 24.49 16.04 51.72
#